data_AF-A0A8H5XZ37-F1
#
_entry.id   AF-A0A8H5XZ37-F1
#
_cell.length_a   1.000
_cell.length_b   1.000
_cell.length_c   1.000
_cell.angle_alpha   90.00
_cell.angle_beta   90.00
_cell.angle_gamma   90.00
#
_symmetry.space_group_name_H-M   'P 1'
#
loop_
_entity.id
_entity.type
_entity.pdbx_description
1 polymer ?
#
loop_
_entity_poly.entity_id
_entity_poly.type
_entity_poly.pdbx_seq_one_letter_code
_entity_poly.pdbx_strand_id
1 'polypeptide(L)'
;MMRRYPPSARIMNLNTPPLPTSHSGQPRRLLTPEPPQSVIVATVKVNGTFFERLPTEIRMRILRLAFGDRTVHYGTTATWNRDDYPGHLVVDWSKEEKEEGCKKEWRWRSSVCHRIPPSGITDSRGPGYDPQPCDDECVFGWNGRNGFGPQCEHWPGEGPKKCSVGAMGWLLSCKQAYREGIHVLYATNTFHTASKAMILNMHNFFQQQRLNAITSVEIVWDFAPWILSDIDEHFRTAPPLSDIESFRQFLKAIPNLFLNIRKVYVSLQGDMIPKSYGQLDQNNRYSTKERIALVERIIIWNVDEMVPYLKPHVDFSIAYPTSTYAVQRSLALRQGWTVKQRHETGEVERHWRPLAKCKPRTGYWVCLGDKDLPSAAPHLISSHFPSSHSSIFTTYVMASELATRIGDLNPFSSKSRRINDEDFGEEIDNNTVAGGGHSARRMVTDLRVSSALRDFLVKEKMLSKKEAKIDSQDSSRELLELVSKPHIRVPPELTDRSHPLPEYFISSSHNTYLMAHQLYGSSCATAYESAIRTGARCVEIDAWDNSDDRDEPKVTHGYTLVSNISFRLVCETIRNSADQEAVDAQKYGFRASPILLSLENHCDAYGQMRLVNIMRDVFGDRLLSQAVRHIGHEEQAGSGQHVKLEDLGAKIAVIVEYHFTDEPSSSDSSSDDSEDEEEEKAARKEYKDKRKKEEPSIIIPELAELGVYAQSVKPMDNSWFEEGSLANGPHHHLINVSESGLASHLPEHASHIARHNAHHLMRVYPKGTRISSTNLKPVPYWGIGAQICALNLQNFGTSNQLNEALFSGTDGYVLKPAALRAGGNGRLSTGRSKRLRLHVAGATDIPLHGDSEADSIKPYLTCTLYHPDNIKGDPPKRKTEPYKQHKLEFLHRGPNPPPTEPLWDETLTWEYEDNELTFLRMLIKSDDSWTRNPMFAVAAVRLIYVEPGWRFIRMLDLKGHETQCSVLVNFEIIDA
;
A
#
# COMPACT_ATOMS: atom_id res chain seq x y z
N MET A 1 42.59 -18.16 3.88
CA MET A 1 41.95 -18.42 5.18
C MET A 1 40.61 -19.12 4.92
N MET A 2 40.55 -20.43 5.13
CA MET A 2 39.32 -21.23 5.02
C MET A 2 38.38 -20.90 6.20
N ARG A 3 37.15 -20.46 5.92
CA ARG A 3 36.09 -20.33 6.92
C ARG A 3 35.59 -21.73 7.29
N ARG A 4 35.83 -22.15 8.54
CA ARG A 4 35.22 -23.35 9.14
C ARG A 4 33.77 -23.05 9.47
N TYR A 5 32.83 -23.80 8.90
CA TYR A 5 31.47 -23.94 9.44
C TYR A 5 31.52 -24.81 10.70
N PRO A 6 30.69 -24.56 11.73
CA PRO A 6 30.57 -25.49 12.85
C PRO A 6 30.00 -26.84 12.35
N PRO A 7 30.33 -27.97 13.00
CA PRO A 7 29.92 -29.29 12.55
C PRO A 7 28.40 -29.44 12.62
N SER A 8 27.86 -30.25 11.71
CA SER A 8 26.53 -30.86 11.75
C SER A 8 26.10 -31.19 13.18
N ALA A 9 24.86 -30.86 13.51
CA ALA A 9 24.18 -31.24 14.75
C ALA A 9 24.63 -32.62 15.25
N ARG A 10 25.45 -32.64 16.31
CA ARG A 10 25.66 -33.86 17.08
C ARG A 10 24.29 -34.25 17.63
N ILE A 11 23.86 -35.45 17.23
CA ILE A 11 22.72 -36.22 17.72
C ILE A 11 22.37 -35.81 19.16
N MET A 12 21.29 -35.05 19.34
CA MET A 12 20.74 -34.81 20.67
C MET A 12 20.03 -36.08 21.10
N ASN A 13 20.61 -36.80 22.05
CA ASN A 13 19.85 -37.75 22.86
C ASN A 13 18.72 -36.99 23.56
N LEU A 14 17.49 -37.15 23.06
CA LEU A 14 16.25 -36.60 23.61
C LEU A 14 15.88 -37.32 24.93
N ASN A 15 16.65 -37.09 26.01
CA ASN A 15 16.11 -37.27 27.36
C ASN A 15 15.18 -36.09 27.68
N THR A 16 14.04 -36.00 26.98
CA THR A 16 12.99 -35.01 27.26
C THR A 16 12.52 -35.21 28.71
N PRO A 17 12.34 -34.15 29.53
CA PRO A 17 11.76 -34.34 30.86
C PRO A 17 10.41 -35.03 30.75
N PRO A 18 10.01 -35.85 31.74
CA PRO A 18 8.65 -36.37 31.76
C PRO A 18 7.67 -35.20 31.60
N LEU A 19 6.70 -35.36 30.69
CA LEU A 19 5.55 -34.47 30.58
C LEU A 19 4.97 -34.26 31.99
N PRO A 20 4.38 -33.09 32.31
CA PRO A 20 3.70 -32.90 33.59
C PRO A 20 2.67 -34.01 33.79
N THR A 21 2.99 -35.02 34.60
CA THR A 21 2.08 -36.15 34.85
C THR A 21 1.06 -35.71 35.89
N SER A 22 -0.20 -36.07 35.69
CA SER A 22 -1.22 -35.95 36.76
C SER A 22 -1.13 -37.09 37.78
N HIS A 23 -0.02 -37.82 37.83
CA HIS A 23 0.13 -38.99 38.68
C HIS A 23 0.55 -38.56 40.09
N SER A 24 -0.45 -38.22 40.91
CA SER A 24 -0.46 -38.26 42.39
C SER A 24 -1.59 -37.39 43.00
N GLY A 25 -2.69 -37.13 42.30
CA GLY A 25 -3.78 -36.31 42.83
C GLY A 25 -3.46 -34.82 43.01
N GLN A 26 -2.31 -34.35 42.50
CA GLN A 26 -2.00 -32.92 42.42
C GLN A 26 -2.56 -32.30 41.13
N PRO A 27 -2.96 -31.01 41.15
CA PRO A 27 -3.49 -30.33 39.97
C PRO A 27 -2.48 -30.33 38.82
N ARG A 28 -2.95 -30.54 37.58
CA ARG A 28 -2.13 -30.32 36.37
C ARG A 28 -1.55 -28.91 36.44
N ARG A 29 -0.22 -28.79 36.47
CA ARG A 29 0.45 -27.49 36.45
C ARG A 29 0.42 -26.93 35.03
N LEU A 30 -0.70 -26.30 34.67
CA LEU A 30 -0.88 -25.58 33.40
C LEU A 30 0.08 -24.39 33.34
N LEU A 31 0.66 -24.12 32.16
CA LEU A 31 1.59 -23.00 31.96
C LEU A 31 0.88 -21.65 31.85
N THR A 32 -0.44 -21.67 31.70
CA THR A 32 -1.31 -20.50 31.64
C THR A 32 -2.34 -20.61 32.77
N PRO A 33 -2.17 -19.88 33.90
CA PRO A 33 -3.08 -19.99 35.04
C PRO A 33 -4.49 -19.45 34.74
N GLU A 34 -5.51 -19.89 35.49
CA GLU A 34 -6.83 -19.28 35.38
C GLU A 34 -6.80 -17.83 35.90
N PRO A 35 -7.50 -16.89 35.24
CA PRO A 35 -7.76 -15.58 35.85
C PRO A 35 -8.49 -15.81 37.18
N PRO A 36 -8.09 -15.17 38.30
CA PRO A 36 -8.74 -15.43 39.58
C PRO A 36 -10.24 -15.10 39.51
N GLN A 37 -11.10 -16.07 39.85
CA GLN A 37 -12.56 -15.97 39.72
C GLN A 37 -13.18 -14.89 40.63
N SER A 38 -12.48 -14.45 41.67
CA SER A 38 -12.88 -13.30 42.50
C SER A 38 -12.25 -12.00 41.96
N VAL A 39 -13.05 -11.24 41.23
CA VAL A 39 -13.20 -9.76 41.28
C VAL A 39 -14.22 -9.38 40.19
N ILE A 40 -15.31 -8.76 40.64
CA ILE A 40 -16.40 -8.16 39.87
C ILE A 40 -15.83 -7.26 38.75
N VAL A 41 -16.50 -7.18 37.60
CA VAL A 41 -16.20 -6.27 36.47
C VAL A 41 -15.73 -4.92 37.02
N ALA A 42 -14.43 -4.61 36.85
CA ALA A 42 -13.80 -3.53 37.59
C ALA A 42 -14.17 -2.17 36.99
N THR A 43 -14.95 -1.40 37.73
CA THR A 43 -15.07 0.06 37.58
C THR A 43 -13.71 0.73 37.76
N VAL A 44 -13.49 1.84 37.05
CA VAL A 44 -12.29 2.68 37.15
C VAL A 44 -11.86 2.84 38.61
N LYS A 45 -10.66 2.34 38.97
CA LYS A 45 -10.15 2.46 40.33
C LYS A 45 -9.41 3.77 40.48
N VAL A 46 -10.04 4.76 41.12
CA VAL A 46 -9.47 6.09 41.36
C VAL A 46 -8.08 6.03 42.02
N ASN A 47 -7.84 5.03 42.88
CA ASN A 47 -6.54 4.81 43.55
C ASN A 47 -5.73 3.61 42.99
N GLY A 48 -6.05 3.11 41.80
CA GLY A 48 -5.34 1.99 41.17
C GLY A 48 -4.00 2.38 40.53
N THR A 49 -3.30 1.40 39.98
CA THR A 49 -2.13 1.64 39.08
C THR A 49 -2.58 2.40 37.83
N PHE A 50 -1.66 3.06 37.09
CA PHE A 50 -1.99 3.84 35.89
C PHE A 50 -2.90 3.06 34.93
N PHE A 51 -2.56 1.80 34.66
CA PHE A 51 -3.35 0.94 33.78
C PHE A 51 -4.78 0.72 34.28
N GLU A 52 -5.00 0.55 35.59
CA GLU A 52 -6.33 0.36 36.19
C GLU A 52 -7.21 1.63 36.23
N ARG A 53 -6.61 2.81 36.02
CA ARG A 53 -7.33 4.10 35.96
C ARG A 53 -7.88 4.42 34.58
N LEU A 54 -7.36 3.77 33.53
CA LEU A 54 -7.82 3.98 32.15
C LEU A 54 -9.19 3.33 31.92
N PRO A 55 -10.06 3.88 31.05
CA PRO A 55 -11.26 3.19 30.58
C PRO A 55 -10.94 1.86 29.90
N THR A 56 -11.87 0.91 29.94
CA THR A 56 -11.70 -0.45 29.37
C THR A 56 -11.34 -0.39 27.88
N GLU A 57 -11.93 0.54 27.14
CA GLU A 57 -11.70 0.75 25.71
C GLU A 57 -10.23 1.12 25.42
N ILE A 58 -9.66 2.00 26.26
CA ILE A 58 -8.25 2.42 26.14
C ILE A 58 -7.32 1.29 26.56
N ARG A 59 -7.62 0.56 27.64
CA ARG A 59 -6.83 -0.61 28.06
C ARG A 59 -6.80 -1.68 26.98
N MET A 60 -7.95 -2.00 26.38
CA MET A 60 -8.05 -2.96 25.28
C MET A 60 -7.30 -2.49 24.04
N ARG A 61 -7.35 -1.19 23.70
CA ARG A 61 -6.56 -0.63 22.60
C ARG A 61 -5.05 -0.74 22.85
N ILE A 62 -4.59 -0.45 24.07
CA ILE A 62 -3.19 -0.61 24.47
C ILE A 62 -2.76 -2.08 24.35
N LEU A 63 -3.56 -3.01 24.89
CA LEU A 63 -3.27 -4.44 24.85
C LEU A 63 -3.24 -4.99 23.41
N ARG A 64 -4.14 -4.52 22.53
CA ARG A 64 -4.16 -4.90 21.12
C ARG A 64 -2.96 -4.35 20.35
N LEU A 65 -2.58 -3.08 20.58
CA LEU A 65 -1.39 -2.51 19.97
C LEU A 65 -0.09 -3.19 20.43
N ALA A 66 -0.03 -3.56 21.72
CA ALA A 66 1.14 -4.18 22.32
C ALA A 66 1.29 -5.67 22.00
N PHE A 67 0.18 -6.43 21.99
CA PHE A 67 0.21 -7.90 21.93
C PHE A 67 -0.69 -8.50 20.85
N GLY A 68 -1.39 -7.73 20.04
CA GLY A 68 -2.30 -8.22 19.00
C GLY A 68 -1.75 -8.03 17.60
N ASP A 69 -2.25 -8.83 16.65
CA ASP A 69 -1.91 -8.79 15.23
C ASP A 69 -0.40 -9.02 14.96
N ARG A 70 0.23 -9.91 15.74
CA ARG A 70 1.64 -10.30 15.65
C ARG A 70 1.83 -11.79 15.43
N THR A 71 3.07 -12.20 15.15
CA THR A 71 3.52 -13.59 15.25
C THR A 71 4.03 -13.86 16.66
N VAL A 72 3.61 -14.96 17.28
CA VAL A 72 4.03 -15.37 18.63
C VAL A 72 4.74 -16.71 18.54
N HIS A 73 6.01 -16.74 18.95
CA HIS A 73 6.80 -17.97 18.93
C HIS A 73 6.49 -18.85 20.13
N TYR A 74 6.40 -20.16 19.89
CA TYR A 74 6.27 -21.19 20.91
C TYR A 74 7.19 -22.37 20.54
N GLY A 75 7.90 -22.99 21.49
CA GLY A 75 8.90 -24.00 21.16
C GLY A 75 9.68 -24.53 22.36
N THR A 76 10.52 -25.56 22.17
CA THR A 76 11.38 -26.13 23.22
C THR A 76 12.86 -25.89 22.88
N THR A 77 13.71 -25.49 23.84
CA THR A 77 15.16 -25.29 23.59
C THR A 77 16.06 -26.27 24.35
N ALA A 78 17.25 -26.53 23.78
CA ALA A 78 18.30 -27.36 24.36
C ALA A 78 19.39 -26.55 25.09
N THR A 79 20.09 -27.21 26.01
CA THR A 79 20.89 -26.66 27.13
C THR A 79 22.17 -25.90 26.83
N TRP A 80 22.73 -26.02 25.62
CA TRP A 80 24.10 -25.54 25.34
C TRP A 80 24.20 -24.02 25.11
N ASN A 81 23.08 -23.31 25.22
CA ASN A 81 22.94 -21.88 24.92
C ASN A 81 22.42 -21.08 26.14
N ARG A 82 22.85 -21.50 27.34
CA ARG A 82 22.33 -21.08 28.65
C ARG A 82 22.38 -19.57 28.93
N ASP A 83 23.28 -18.81 28.31
CA ASP A 83 23.49 -17.40 28.65
C ASP A 83 23.02 -16.39 27.59
N ASP A 84 22.71 -16.82 26.35
CA ASP A 84 22.50 -15.87 25.24
C ASP A 84 21.22 -16.07 24.42
N TYR A 85 20.39 -17.09 24.70
CA TYR A 85 19.31 -17.44 23.78
C TYR A 85 17.99 -17.77 24.50
N PRO A 86 16.91 -16.99 24.27
CA PRO A 86 15.59 -17.39 24.68
C PRO A 86 15.03 -18.36 23.63
N GLY A 87 14.49 -19.48 24.08
CA GLY A 87 13.35 -20.03 23.34
C GLY A 87 12.17 -20.24 24.26
N HIS A 88 11.07 -20.63 23.62
CA HIS A 88 9.77 -20.06 23.97
C HIS A 88 8.96 -20.88 24.97
N LEU A 89 9.52 -22.04 25.36
CA LEU A 89 9.23 -22.89 26.50
C LEU A 89 10.57 -23.55 26.85
N VAL A 90 11.17 -23.20 27.98
CA VAL A 90 12.49 -23.75 28.36
C VAL A 90 12.28 -24.76 29.48
N VAL A 91 12.85 -25.96 29.30
CA VAL A 91 13.13 -26.85 30.42
C VAL A 91 14.33 -26.26 31.14
N ASP A 92 14.18 -25.86 32.40
CA ASP A 92 15.31 -25.32 33.16
C ASP A 92 16.24 -26.45 33.61
N TRP A 93 17.30 -26.68 32.84
CA TRP A 93 18.39 -27.61 33.18
C TRP A 93 19.45 -26.97 34.09
N SER A 94 19.26 -25.70 34.46
CA SER A 94 19.84 -24.89 35.54
C SER A 94 20.64 -25.59 36.63
N LYS A 95 19.98 -26.63 37.10
CA LYS A 95 19.96 -27.07 38.47
C LYS A 95 20.62 -28.43 38.66
N GLU A 96 21.14 -29.03 37.58
CA GLU A 96 22.00 -30.22 37.68
C GLU A 96 23.44 -29.85 38.09
N GLU A 97 23.92 -28.62 37.86
CA GLU A 97 25.35 -28.31 38.04
C GLU A 97 25.72 -27.59 39.32
N LYS A 98 24.76 -27.09 40.12
CA LYS A 98 25.12 -26.35 41.36
C LYS A 98 24.41 -26.76 42.64
N GLU A 99 23.28 -27.48 42.60
CA GLU A 99 22.59 -27.91 43.83
C GLU A 99 21.91 -29.28 43.61
N GLU A 100 22.40 -30.31 44.30
CA GLU A 100 21.73 -31.61 44.38
C GLU A 100 20.28 -31.43 44.88
N GLY A 101 19.30 -31.90 44.10
CA GLY A 101 17.90 -31.99 44.53
C GLY A 101 16.90 -31.11 43.79
N CYS A 102 17.31 -30.31 42.80
CA CYS A 102 16.37 -29.46 42.09
C CYS A 102 15.61 -30.15 40.94
N LYS A 103 14.27 -30.09 41.00
CA LYS A 103 13.35 -30.72 40.04
C LYS A 103 13.29 -29.95 38.69
N LYS A 104 13.29 -30.70 37.58
CA LYS A 104 13.06 -30.20 36.21
C LYS A 104 11.65 -29.61 36.11
N GLU A 105 11.53 -28.38 35.61
CA GLU A 105 10.26 -27.64 35.50
C GLU A 105 10.11 -26.99 34.12
N TRP A 106 8.89 -27.05 33.57
CA TRP A 106 8.49 -26.35 32.36
C TRP A 106 8.07 -24.90 32.67
N ARG A 107 8.53 -23.91 31.87
CA ARG A 107 8.19 -22.48 32.05
C ARG A 107 7.86 -21.76 30.75
N TRP A 108 6.97 -20.76 30.84
CA TRP A 108 6.58 -19.90 29.73
C TRP A 108 7.59 -18.74 29.53
N ARG A 109 8.12 -18.57 28.31
CA ARG A 109 9.05 -17.50 27.93
C ARG A 109 8.81 -17.02 26.48
N SER A 110 7.61 -16.57 26.14
CA SER A 110 7.33 -16.09 24.77
C SER A 110 7.60 -14.59 24.60
N SER A 111 8.22 -14.21 23.49
CA SER A 111 8.28 -12.84 22.97
C SER A 111 7.31 -12.69 21.80
N VAL A 112 6.89 -11.45 21.53
CA VAL A 112 6.31 -11.11 20.22
C VAL A 112 7.42 -11.25 19.18
N CYS A 113 7.19 -11.94 18.07
CA CYS A 113 8.19 -12.15 17.04
C CYS A 113 8.54 -10.83 16.33
N HIS A 114 9.83 -10.64 16.03
CA HIS A 114 10.36 -9.46 15.34
C HIS A 114 10.73 -9.77 13.88
N ARG A 115 10.27 -10.90 13.34
CA ARG A 115 10.31 -11.28 11.91
C ARG A 115 9.95 -10.10 11.00
N ILE A 116 9.05 -9.24 11.47
CA ILE A 116 8.74 -7.95 10.86
C ILE A 116 9.11 -6.86 11.88
N PRO A 117 10.08 -5.97 11.59
CA PRO A 117 10.44 -4.90 12.50
C PRO A 117 9.29 -3.88 12.62
N PRO A 118 9.11 -3.20 13.77
CA PRO A 118 8.01 -2.24 14.00
C PRO A 118 8.15 -1.01 13.11
N SER A 119 9.36 -0.74 12.64
CA SER A 119 9.73 0.34 11.75
C SER A 119 9.36 0.09 10.28
N GLY A 120 8.90 -1.12 9.92
CA GLY A 120 8.62 -1.47 8.52
C GLY A 120 9.86 -1.53 7.62
N ILE A 121 11.07 -1.46 8.19
CA ILE A 121 12.34 -1.52 7.45
C ILE A 121 12.46 -2.89 6.77
N THR A 122 12.61 -2.84 5.46
CA THR A 122 12.77 -4.00 4.59
C THR A 122 14.12 -4.64 4.88
N ASP A 123 14.11 -5.97 5.09
CA ASP A 123 15.31 -6.79 5.01
C ASP A 123 16.09 -6.48 3.70
N SER A 124 17.41 -6.68 3.71
CA SER A 124 18.31 -6.72 2.54
C SER A 124 17.78 -7.47 1.30
N ARG A 125 16.71 -8.24 1.44
CA ARG A 125 15.95 -8.94 0.39
C ARG A 125 14.95 -8.06 -0.38
N GLY A 126 14.80 -6.78 -0.04
CA GLY A 126 14.07 -5.75 -0.80
C GLY A 126 12.65 -5.45 -0.30
N PRO A 127 12.04 -4.35 -0.79
CA PRO A 127 10.65 -3.99 -0.49
C PRO A 127 9.65 -5.03 -1.00
N GLY A 128 8.62 -5.32 -0.20
CA GLY A 128 7.61 -6.35 -0.49
C GLY A 128 7.99 -7.78 -0.07
N TYR A 129 9.17 -8.01 0.51
CA TYR A 129 9.52 -9.31 1.05
C TYR A 129 8.74 -9.61 2.34
N ASP A 130 7.65 -10.39 2.25
CA ASP A 130 7.04 -11.02 3.42
C ASP A 130 7.83 -12.29 3.76
N PRO A 131 8.65 -12.30 4.83
CA PRO A 131 9.43 -13.48 5.18
C PRO A 131 8.51 -14.68 5.38
N GLN A 132 8.76 -15.77 4.65
CA GLN A 132 8.00 -17.02 4.79
C GLN A 132 8.41 -17.74 6.06
N PRO A 133 7.55 -18.51 6.74
CA PRO A 133 7.88 -19.18 8.01
C PRO A 133 9.26 -19.87 8.07
N CYS A 134 9.75 -20.41 6.95
CA CYS A 134 11.10 -20.98 6.87
C CYS A 134 12.26 -19.99 6.96
N ASP A 135 12.03 -18.72 6.62
CA ASP A 135 13.00 -17.62 6.68
C ASP A 135 13.16 -17.04 8.10
N ASP A 136 12.38 -17.52 9.06
CA ASP A 136 12.37 -17.03 10.45
C ASP A 136 13.47 -17.69 11.28
N GLU A 137 14.67 -17.12 11.28
CA GLU A 137 15.77 -17.62 12.11
C GLU A 137 15.50 -17.51 13.62
N CYS A 138 14.52 -16.68 14.04
CA CYS A 138 14.16 -16.53 15.44
C CYS A 138 13.45 -17.78 16.00
N VAL A 139 12.79 -18.60 15.17
CA VAL A 139 12.14 -19.85 15.63
C VAL A 139 13.14 -20.89 16.12
N PHE A 140 14.36 -20.88 15.58
CA PHE A 140 15.45 -21.76 15.98
C PHE A 140 16.28 -21.21 17.15
N GLY A 141 15.90 -20.04 17.67
CA GLY A 141 16.61 -19.37 18.75
C GLY A 141 18.01 -18.93 18.33
N TRP A 142 18.23 -18.54 17.07
CA TRP A 142 19.51 -18.00 16.60
C TRP A 142 19.49 -16.47 16.63
N ASN A 143 20.49 -15.83 17.26
CA ASN A 143 20.65 -14.38 17.32
C ASN A 143 22.05 -13.90 16.90
N GLY A 144 22.72 -14.68 16.04
CA GLY A 144 23.93 -14.28 15.32
C GLY A 144 25.23 -14.30 16.15
N ARG A 145 26.28 -14.93 15.59
CA ARG A 145 27.68 -14.74 16.04
C ARG A 145 28.71 -14.64 14.91
N ASN A 146 28.33 -14.62 13.61
CA ASN A 146 29.29 -14.61 12.48
C ASN A 146 28.78 -13.97 11.16
N GLY A 147 28.30 -12.72 11.20
CA GLY A 147 28.54 -11.82 10.06
C GLY A 147 27.38 -11.37 9.15
N PHE A 148 26.13 -11.47 9.58
CA PHE A 148 25.11 -10.44 9.30
C PHE A 148 24.32 -10.27 10.60
N GLY A 149 24.33 -9.06 11.17
CA GLY A 149 23.72 -8.77 12.48
C GLY A 149 22.19 -8.95 12.43
N PRO A 150 21.54 -9.48 13.48
CA PRO A 150 20.17 -9.95 13.37
C PRO A 150 19.16 -8.81 13.60
N GLN A 151 18.00 -8.97 12.97
CA GLN A 151 16.78 -8.15 12.94
C GLN A 151 16.26 -7.59 14.29
N CYS A 152 16.85 -7.95 15.43
CA CYS A 152 16.53 -7.35 16.73
C CYS A 152 17.16 -5.96 16.95
N GLU A 153 18.09 -5.49 16.11
CA GLU A 153 18.70 -4.15 16.26
C GLU A 153 17.71 -3.00 16.11
N HIS A 154 16.69 -3.16 15.24
CA HIS A 154 15.64 -2.17 15.01
C HIS A 154 14.55 -2.13 16.10
N TRP A 155 14.61 -2.99 17.12
CA TRP A 155 13.68 -2.95 18.25
C TRP A 155 14.27 -2.14 19.43
N PRO A 156 13.50 -1.20 20.03
CA PRO A 156 14.00 -0.37 21.12
C PRO A 156 14.37 -1.18 22.37
N GLY A 157 15.51 -0.85 23.00
CA GLY A 157 16.02 -1.47 24.23
C GLY A 157 17.48 -1.94 24.14
N GLU A 158 18.07 -2.39 25.24
CA GLU A 158 19.43 -2.95 25.28
C GLU A 158 19.42 -4.48 25.06
N GLY A 159 20.19 -4.97 24.08
CA GLY A 159 20.40 -6.41 23.86
C GLY A 159 21.29 -7.03 24.94
N PRO A 160 21.19 -8.35 25.22
CA PRO A 160 20.27 -9.36 24.66
C PRO A 160 18.86 -9.34 25.29
N LYS A 161 18.57 -8.39 26.19
CA LYS A 161 17.31 -8.34 26.97
C LYS A 161 16.14 -7.67 26.23
N LYS A 162 16.38 -6.86 25.19
CA LYS A 162 15.32 -6.19 24.40
C LYS A 162 14.35 -7.13 23.70
N CYS A 163 14.82 -8.29 23.24
CA CYS A 163 13.96 -9.32 22.63
C CYS A 163 13.24 -10.18 23.70
N SER A 164 13.42 -9.87 25.00
CA SER A 164 13.01 -10.70 26.14
C SER A 164 11.81 -10.15 26.94
N VAL A 165 11.04 -9.20 26.41
CA VAL A 165 9.78 -8.78 27.07
C VAL A 165 8.75 -9.90 26.91
N GLY A 166 8.72 -10.79 27.91
CA GLY A 166 7.83 -11.93 27.89
C GLY A 166 6.37 -11.47 27.95
N ALA A 167 5.57 -11.67 26.90
CA ALA A 167 4.19 -11.13 26.87
C ALA A 167 3.36 -11.59 28.08
N MET A 168 3.50 -12.86 28.51
CA MET A 168 2.89 -13.38 29.75
C MET A 168 3.58 -12.86 30.99
N GLY A 169 4.88 -12.62 30.99
CA GLY A 169 5.57 -12.00 32.13
C GLY A 169 5.01 -10.61 32.40
N TRP A 170 4.78 -9.84 31.34
CA TRP A 170 4.11 -8.54 31.41
C TRP A 170 2.64 -8.67 31.82
N LEU A 171 1.87 -9.57 31.19
CA LEU A 171 0.47 -9.78 31.54
C LEU A 171 0.32 -10.23 33.00
N LEU A 172 1.17 -11.13 33.48
CA LEU A 172 1.16 -11.62 34.87
C LEU A 172 1.63 -10.56 35.88
N SER A 173 2.31 -9.50 35.44
CA SER A 173 2.70 -8.38 36.32
C SER A 173 1.50 -7.57 36.82
N CYS A 174 0.37 -7.62 36.11
CA CYS A 174 -0.86 -6.92 36.45
C CYS A 174 -2.09 -7.81 36.24
N LYS A 175 -2.82 -8.14 37.32
CA LYS A 175 -4.02 -9.01 37.26
C LYS A 175 -5.08 -8.51 36.26
N GLN A 176 -5.28 -7.19 36.14
CA GLN A 176 -6.22 -6.60 35.18
C GLN A 176 -5.73 -6.78 33.74
N ALA A 177 -4.46 -6.49 33.48
CA ALA A 177 -3.84 -6.69 32.18
C ALA A 177 -3.88 -8.17 31.76
N TYR A 178 -3.61 -9.10 32.68
CA TYR A 178 -3.75 -10.54 32.43
C TYR A 178 -5.16 -10.91 31.96
N ARG A 179 -6.20 -10.46 32.70
CA ARG A 179 -7.59 -10.80 32.41
C ARG A 179 -8.04 -10.34 31.02
N GLU A 180 -7.64 -9.14 30.63
CA GLU A 180 -8.03 -8.52 29.36
C GLU A 180 -7.11 -8.94 28.20
N GLY A 181 -5.80 -8.99 28.45
CA GLY A 181 -4.79 -9.19 27.42
C GLY A 181 -4.52 -10.65 27.06
N ILE A 182 -4.86 -11.61 27.92
CA ILE A 182 -4.69 -13.04 27.60
C ILE A 182 -5.54 -13.46 26.40
N HIS A 183 -6.72 -12.85 26.22
CA HIS A 183 -7.57 -13.11 25.06
C HIS A 183 -6.99 -12.51 23.78
N VAL A 184 -6.44 -11.30 23.85
CA VAL A 184 -5.72 -10.67 22.74
C VAL A 184 -4.56 -11.58 22.30
N LEU A 185 -3.72 -12.01 23.25
CA LEU A 185 -2.54 -12.83 22.96
C LEU A 185 -2.89 -14.12 22.18
N TYR A 186 -3.96 -14.82 22.54
CA TYR A 186 -4.32 -16.09 21.89
C TYR A 186 -5.24 -15.95 20.67
N ALA A 187 -6.09 -14.92 20.60
CA ALA A 187 -7.13 -14.82 19.57
C ALA A 187 -6.75 -13.99 18.35
N THR A 188 -5.80 -13.05 18.48
CA THR A 188 -5.47 -12.09 17.42
C THR A 188 -4.09 -12.31 16.79
N ASN A 189 -3.36 -13.35 17.20
CA ASN A 189 -1.98 -13.57 16.74
C ASN A 189 -1.84 -14.85 15.94
N THR A 190 -0.80 -14.88 15.10
CA THR A 190 -0.32 -16.09 14.43
C THR A 190 0.64 -16.82 15.34
N PHE A 191 0.35 -18.08 15.66
CA PHE A 191 1.20 -18.90 16.50
C PHE A 191 2.23 -19.62 15.62
N HIS A 192 3.52 -19.38 15.85
CA HIS A 192 4.61 -19.94 15.05
C HIS A 192 5.53 -20.89 15.86
N THR A 193 5.80 -22.10 15.38
CA THR A 193 6.61 -23.13 16.09
C THR A 193 7.40 -24.07 15.17
N ALA A 194 8.55 -24.53 15.64
CA ALA A 194 9.29 -25.67 15.09
C ALA A 194 9.32 -26.89 16.05
N SER A 195 8.72 -26.79 17.25
CA SER A 195 8.80 -27.85 18.26
C SER A 195 7.71 -28.91 18.09
N LYS A 196 8.14 -30.03 17.52
CA LYS A 196 7.32 -31.21 17.25
C LYS A 196 6.73 -31.82 18.53
N ALA A 197 7.56 -31.94 19.57
CA ALA A 197 7.16 -32.49 20.86
C ALA A 197 6.05 -31.66 21.52
N MET A 198 6.11 -30.33 21.41
CA MET A 198 5.09 -29.46 21.99
C MET A 198 3.77 -29.54 21.24
N ILE A 199 3.77 -29.54 19.90
CA ILE A 199 2.54 -29.62 19.11
C ILE A 199 1.77 -30.90 19.42
N LEU A 200 2.46 -32.05 19.47
CA LEU A 200 1.85 -33.34 19.79
C LEU A 200 1.31 -33.41 21.22
N ASN A 201 1.73 -32.50 22.11
CA ASN A 201 1.40 -32.52 23.53
C ASN A 201 0.75 -31.21 24.04
N MET A 202 0.25 -30.34 23.16
CA MET A 202 -0.23 -28.99 23.51
C MET A 202 -1.34 -29.00 24.59
N HIS A 203 -2.21 -30.01 24.57
CA HIS A 203 -3.28 -30.21 25.55
C HIS A 203 -2.78 -30.46 26.99
N ASN A 204 -1.51 -30.85 27.15
CA ASN A 204 -0.88 -31.05 28.46
C ASN A 204 -0.33 -29.75 29.06
N PHE A 205 -0.14 -28.72 28.23
CA PHE A 205 0.48 -27.45 28.62
C PHE A 205 -0.51 -26.29 28.69
N PHE A 206 -1.56 -26.33 27.86
CA PHE A 206 -2.54 -25.24 27.71
C PHE A 206 -3.95 -25.70 28.03
N GLN A 207 -4.77 -24.76 28.50
CA GLN A 207 -6.21 -24.97 28.62
C GLN A 207 -6.86 -25.09 27.25
N GLN A 208 -7.87 -25.95 27.13
CA GLN A 208 -8.61 -26.13 25.88
C GLN A 208 -9.24 -24.81 25.38
N GLN A 209 -9.71 -23.94 26.28
CA GLN A 209 -10.24 -22.62 25.90
C GLN A 209 -9.20 -21.75 25.17
N ARG A 210 -7.92 -21.85 25.54
CA ARG A 210 -6.84 -21.09 24.89
C ARG A 210 -6.50 -21.68 23.53
N LEU A 211 -6.44 -23.01 23.42
CA LEU A 211 -6.25 -23.69 22.14
C LEU A 211 -7.41 -23.37 21.17
N ASN A 212 -8.65 -23.30 21.68
CA ASN A 212 -9.82 -22.93 20.89
C ASN A 212 -9.82 -21.45 20.47
N ALA A 213 -9.07 -20.57 21.15
CA ALA A 213 -9.00 -19.16 20.78
C ALA A 213 -8.05 -18.92 19.59
N ILE A 214 -7.10 -19.82 19.35
CA ILE A 214 -6.11 -19.70 18.28
C ILE A 214 -6.79 -19.86 16.92
N THR A 215 -6.62 -18.86 16.06
CA THR A 215 -7.19 -18.81 14.71
C THR A 215 -6.15 -18.94 13.59
N SER A 216 -4.87 -18.77 13.88
CA SER A 216 -3.78 -18.82 12.89
C SER A 216 -2.55 -19.54 13.45
N VAL A 217 -2.04 -20.53 12.71
CA VAL A 217 -0.81 -21.27 13.05
C VAL A 217 0.15 -21.39 11.86
N GLU A 218 1.44 -21.23 12.16
CA GLU A 218 2.57 -21.46 11.26
C GLU A 218 3.49 -22.50 11.88
N ILE A 219 3.84 -23.54 11.12
CA ILE A 219 4.59 -24.68 11.65
C ILE A 219 5.76 -24.98 10.73
N VAL A 220 6.95 -25.08 11.29
CA VAL A 220 8.15 -25.53 10.60
C VAL A 220 8.42 -26.98 10.97
N TRP A 221 8.57 -27.85 9.98
CA TRP A 221 8.80 -29.27 10.15
C TRP A 221 10.03 -29.75 9.37
N ASP A 222 11.10 -30.04 10.09
CA ASP A 222 12.35 -30.46 9.48
C ASP A 222 12.41 -31.99 9.37
N PHE A 223 12.60 -32.51 8.16
CA PHE A 223 12.91 -33.92 7.97
C PHE A 223 14.42 -34.14 8.16
N ALA A 224 14.79 -35.21 8.87
CA ALA A 224 16.15 -35.71 8.82
C ALA A 224 16.45 -36.25 7.40
N PRO A 225 17.71 -36.23 6.92
CA PRO A 225 18.05 -36.76 5.60
C PRO A 225 17.52 -38.19 5.42
N TRP A 226 16.92 -38.50 4.27
CA TRP A 226 16.34 -39.82 3.98
C TRP A 226 17.37 -40.92 4.16
N ILE A 227 17.05 -41.88 5.02
CA ILE A 227 17.82 -43.11 5.10
C ILE A 227 17.04 -44.18 4.36
N LEU A 228 17.51 -44.54 3.16
CA LEU A 228 17.01 -45.68 2.40
C LEU A 228 17.42 -46.98 3.10
N SER A 229 16.61 -48.03 2.91
CA SER A 229 16.77 -49.39 3.48
C SER A 229 18.08 -50.11 3.14
N ASP A 230 18.87 -49.52 2.25
CA ASP A 230 20.05 -50.05 1.57
C ASP A 230 21.34 -49.27 1.95
N ILE A 231 21.23 -48.37 2.93
CA ILE A 231 22.35 -47.64 3.55
C ILE A 231 22.86 -48.44 4.78
N ASP A 232 24.16 -48.34 5.08
CA ASP A 232 24.82 -48.95 6.25
C ASP A 232 24.00 -48.75 7.55
N GLU A 233 23.90 -49.81 8.36
CA GLU A 233 23.12 -49.86 9.60
C GLU A 233 23.44 -48.72 10.57
N HIS A 234 24.67 -48.20 10.55
CA HIS A 234 25.12 -47.07 11.37
C HIS A 234 24.42 -45.75 11.06
N PHE A 235 23.77 -45.61 9.90
CA PHE A 235 23.03 -44.40 9.52
C PHE A 235 21.51 -44.56 9.65
N ARG A 236 20.97 -45.74 10.05
CA ARG A 236 19.53 -46.10 9.96
C ARG A 236 18.58 -45.50 10.99
N THR A 237 19.01 -44.56 11.83
CA THR A 237 18.11 -43.98 12.84
C THR A 237 17.82 -42.52 12.54
N ALA A 238 16.66 -42.27 11.90
CA ALA A 238 16.06 -40.94 11.99
C ALA A 238 15.74 -40.67 13.47
N PRO A 239 16.08 -39.49 14.03
CA PRO A 239 15.73 -39.14 15.39
C PRO A 239 14.22 -39.28 15.60
N PRO A 240 13.74 -39.73 16.78
CA PRO A 240 12.33 -39.72 17.11
C PRO A 240 11.75 -38.33 16.83
N LEU A 241 10.55 -38.26 16.23
CA LEU A 241 9.88 -37.02 15.81
C LEU A 241 10.36 -36.43 14.47
N SER A 242 11.41 -36.94 13.84
CA SER A 242 11.86 -36.49 12.51
C SER A 242 11.55 -37.48 11.39
N ASP A 243 10.80 -38.52 11.72
CA ASP A 243 10.32 -39.56 10.82
C ASP A 243 8.92 -39.24 10.26
N ILE A 244 8.50 -40.01 9.25
CA ILE A 244 7.21 -39.83 8.59
C ILE A 244 6.02 -40.18 9.47
N GLU A 245 6.15 -41.12 10.39
CA GLU A 245 5.04 -41.54 11.25
C GLU A 245 4.71 -40.44 12.26
N SER A 246 5.73 -39.80 12.81
CA SER A 246 5.62 -38.60 13.62
C SER A 246 5.00 -37.43 12.85
N PHE A 247 5.36 -37.25 11.58
CA PHE A 247 4.73 -36.24 10.72
C PHE A 247 3.24 -36.53 10.47
N ARG A 248 2.88 -37.80 10.27
CA ARG A 248 1.47 -38.20 10.14
C ARG A 248 0.67 -37.95 11.42
N GLN A 249 1.24 -38.29 12.58
CA GLN A 249 0.62 -38.02 13.87
C GLN A 249 0.40 -36.51 14.07
N PHE A 250 1.40 -35.72 13.67
CA PHE A 250 1.31 -34.26 13.66
C PHE A 250 0.15 -33.75 12.78
N LEU A 251 0.09 -34.16 11.52
CA LEU A 251 -0.98 -33.76 10.59
C LEU A 251 -2.37 -34.14 11.13
N LYS A 252 -2.52 -35.32 11.74
CA LYS A 252 -3.79 -35.76 12.36
C LYS A 252 -4.19 -34.96 13.59
N ALA A 253 -3.23 -34.38 14.30
CA ALA A 253 -3.48 -33.63 15.52
C ALA A 253 -4.04 -32.22 15.24
N ILE A 254 -3.59 -31.55 14.17
CA ILE A 254 -3.94 -30.14 13.87
C ILE A 254 -5.45 -29.87 13.88
N PRO A 255 -6.30 -30.62 13.15
CA PRO A 255 -7.73 -30.31 13.07
C PRO A 255 -8.46 -30.43 14.42
N ASN A 256 -7.93 -31.26 15.32
CA ASN A 256 -8.53 -31.56 16.62
C ASN A 256 -7.97 -30.67 17.74
N LEU A 257 -6.75 -30.15 17.59
CA LEU A 257 -6.12 -29.27 18.57
C LEU A 257 -6.70 -27.85 18.53
N PHE A 258 -7.03 -27.34 17.34
CA PHE A 258 -7.47 -25.95 17.15
C PHE A 258 -8.87 -25.88 16.54
N LEU A 259 -9.90 -25.87 17.39
CA LEU A 259 -11.29 -25.96 16.93
C LEU A 259 -11.75 -24.75 16.09
N ASN A 260 -11.19 -23.56 16.29
CA ASN A 260 -11.57 -22.33 15.57
C ASN A 260 -10.46 -21.84 14.63
N ILE A 261 -9.58 -22.74 14.20
CA ILE A 261 -8.53 -22.41 13.26
C ILE A 261 -9.14 -21.85 11.97
N ARG A 262 -8.50 -20.84 11.40
CA ARG A 262 -8.83 -20.17 10.13
C ARG A 262 -7.66 -20.15 9.16
N LYS A 263 -6.42 -20.18 9.65
CA LYS A 263 -5.21 -20.24 8.82
C LYS A 263 -4.24 -21.29 9.35
N VAL A 264 -3.74 -22.15 8.48
CA VAL A 264 -2.71 -23.14 8.78
C VAL A 264 -1.65 -23.08 7.68
N TYR A 265 -0.43 -22.78 8.06
CA TYR A 265 0.72 -22.82 7.16
C TYR A 265 1.75 -23.83 7.66
N VAL A 266 2.16 -24.77 6.82
CA VAL A 266 3.18 -25.77 7.14
C VAL A 266 4.38 -25.57 6.22
N SER A 267 5.56 -25.34 6.77
CA SER A 267 6.80 -25.32 6.01
C SER A 267 7.59 -26.59 6.26
N LEU A 268 7.86 -27.36 5.21
CA LEU A 268 8.76 -28.50 5.30
C LEU A 268 10.19 -28.04 5.05
N GLN A 269 11.15 -28.58 5.80
CA GLN A 269 12.58 -28.36 5.57
C GLN A 269 13.32 -29.71 5.46
N GLY A 270 14.51 -29.66 4.89
CA GLY A 270 15.37 -30.82 4.71
C GLY A 270 15.38 -31.38 3.29
N ASP A 271 16.28 -32.33 3.05
CA ASP A 271 16.42 -32.99 1.76
C ASP A 271 15.28 -33.99 1.58
N MET A 272 14.23 -33.61 0.86
CA MET A 272 13.02 -34.44 0.72
C MET A 272 13.09 -35.43 -0.46
N ILE A 273 14.13 -35.35 -1.31
CA ILE A 273 14.34 -36.26 -2.43
C ILE A 273 15.53 -37.15 -2.08
N PRO A 274 15.41 -38.50 -2.06
CA PRO A 274 16.55 -39.36 -1.82
C PRO A 274 17.67 -39.06 -2.83
N LYS A 275 18.82 -38.55 -2.36
CA LYS A 275 20.01 -38.39 -3.18
C LYS A 275 20.68 -39.76 -3.31
N SER A 276 21.20 -40.07 -4.50
CA SER A 276 21.93 -41.33 -4.80
C SER A 276 23.28 -41.47 -4.09
N TYR A 277 23.56 -40.62 -3.10
CA TYR A 277 24.81 -40.64 -2.33
C TYR A 277 24.66 -41.61 -1.15
N GLY A 278 25.53 -42.63 -1.11
CA GLY A 278 25.56 -43.65 -0.05
C GLY A 278 24.89 -44.98 -0.38
N GLN A 279 24.38 -45.18 -1.61
CA GLN A 279 23.89 -46.49 -2.05
C GLN A 279 25.08 -47.42 -2.33
N LEU A 280 25.12 -48.56 -1.64
CA LEU A 280 26.19 -49.56 -1.75
C LEU A 280 26.21 -50.29 -3.11
N ASP A 281 25.07 -50.32 -3.81
CA ASP A 281 24.90 -51.02 -5.08
C ASP A 281 24.62 -50.04 -6.24
N GLN A 282 25.47 -50.07 -7.27
CA GLN A 282 25.33 -49.25 -8.47
C GLN A 282 24.09 -49.63 -9.30
N ASN A 283 23.55 -50.84 -9.12
CA ASN A 283 22.38 -51.34 -9.85
C ASN A 283 21.03 -50.92 -9.22
N ASN A 284 21.02 -50.35 -8.00
CA ASN A 284 19.81 -50.03 -7.25
C ASN A 284 19.55 -48.51 -7.12
N ARG A 285 20.07 -47.73 -8.07
CA ARG A 285 19.84 -46.28 -8.13
C ARG A 285 18.42 -45.99 -8.57
N TYR A 286 17.61 -45.43 -7.66
CA TYR A 286 16.30 -44.91 -8.00
C TYR A 286 16.41 -43.92 -9.16
N SER A 287 15.69 -44.20 -10.24
CA SER A 287 15.47 -43.27 -11.35
C SER A 287 14.77 -42.00 -10.84
N THR A 288 14.87 -40.91 -11.58
CA THR A 288 14.16 -39.65 -11.28
C THR A 288 12.65 -39.91 -11.12
N LYS A 289 12.08 -40.82 -11.91
CA LYS A 289 10.66 -41.18 -11.84
C LYS A 289 10.29 -41.87 -10.52
N GLU A 290 11.13 -42.77 -10.03
CA GLU A 290 10.88 -43.49 -8.76
C GLU A 290 11.04 -42.58 -7.54
N ARG A 291 12.00 -41.64 -7.57
CA ARG A 291 12.17 -40.66 -6.49
C ARG A 291 10.97 -39.72 -6.39
N ILE A 292 10.44 -39.25 -7.52
CA ILE A 292 9.22 -38.42 -7.57
C ILE A 292 8.02 -39.20 -7.03
N ALA A 293 7.85 -40.47 -7.45
CA ALA A 293 6.78 -41.32 -6.96
C ALA A 293 6.88 -41.59 -5.45
N LEU A 294 8.09 -41.64 -4.90
CA LEU A 294 8.31 -41.80 -3.46
C LEU A 294 7.84 -40.57 -2.67
N VAL A 295 8.18 -39.36 -3.10
CA VAL A 295 7.76 -38.11 -2.45
C VAL A 295 6.24 -37.93 -2.51
N GLU A 296 5.64 -38.18 -3.68
CA GLU A 296 4.17 -38.18 -3.85
C GLU A 296 3.50 -39.14 -2.87
N ARG A 297 3.99 -40.38 -2.76
CA ARG A 297 3.39 -41.41 -1.91
C ARG A 297 3.59 -41.16 -0.41
N ILE A 298 4.76 -40.67 -0.01
CA ILE A 298 5.14 -40.65 1.41
C ILE A 298 4.80 -39.31 2.06
N ILE A 299 4.97 -38.18 1.38
CA ILE A 299 4.71 -36.86 1.97
C ILE A 299 3.39 -36.33 1.47
N ILE A 300 3.21 -36.24 0.15
CA ILE A 300 2.12 -35.46 -0.41
C ILE A 300 0.77 -36.15 -0.20
N TRP A 301 0.71 -37.47 -0.38
CA TRP A 301 -0.49 -38.25 -0.05
C TRP A 301 -0.96 -38.05 1.40
N ASN A 302 -0.03 -37.94 2.36
CA ASN A 302 -0.42 -37.74 3.76
C ASN A 302 -0.96 -36.33 4.03
N VAL A 303 -0.53 -35.34 3.25
CA VAL A 303 -1.11 -34.00 3.25
C VAL A 303 -2.49 -34.02 2.57
N ASP A 304 -2.59 -34.64 1.39
CA ASP A 304 -3.84 -34.81 0.65
C ASP A 304 -4.93 -35.49 1.51
N GLU A 305 -4.55 -36.47 2.34
CA GLU A 305 -5.45 -37.16 3.26
C GLU A 305 -5.86 -36.31 4.47
N MET A 306 -5.01 -35.40 4.95
CA MET A 306 -5.33 -34.55 6.11
C MET A 306 -6.23 -33.38 5.73
N VAL A 307 -5.99 -32.73 4.60
CA VAL A 307 -6.68 -31.49 4.19
C VAL A 307 -8.22 -31.61 4.18
N PRO A 308 -8.85 -32.72 3.77
CA PRO A 308 -10.29 -32.91 3.86
C PRO A 308 -10.86 -32.83 5.27
N TYR A 309 -10.08 -33.12 6.31
CA TYR A 309 -10.50 -33.03 7.71
C TYR A 309 -10.41 -31.60 8.26
N LEU A 310 -9.79 -30.66 7.54
CA LEU A 310 -9.84 -29.24 7.89
C LEU A 310 -11.20 -28.64 7.51
N LYS A 311 -11.74 -27.79 8.39
CA LYS A 311 -13.01 -27.09 8.13
C LYS A 311 -12.94 -26.29 6.82
N PRO A 312 -14.07 -26.08 6.11
CA PRO A 312 -14.06 -25.54 4.73
C PRO A 312 -13.45 -24.15 4.59
N HIS A 313 -13.61 -23.32 5.63
CA HIS A 313 -13.14 -21.93 5.69
C HIS A 313 -11.68 -21.78 6.11
N VAL A 314 -10.93 -22.87 6.34
CA VAL A 314 -9.52 -22.78 6.76
C VAL A 314 -8.65 -22.47 5.53
N ASP A 315 -7.88 -21.39 5.56
CA ASP A 315 -6.82 -21.19 4.59
C ASP A 315 -5.66 -22.15 4.92
N PHE A 316 -5.38 -23.12 4.05
CA PHE A 316 -4.30 -24.09 4.23
C PHE A 316 -3.28 -23.94 3.10
N SER A 317 -2.03 -23.76 3.48
CA SER A 317 -0.88 -23.71 2.57
C SER A 317 0.27 -24.56 3.11
N ILE A 318 1.01 -25.20 2.20
CA ILE A 318 2.22 -25.93 2.53
C ILE A 318 3.39 -25.46 1.69
N ALA A 319 4.56 -25.27 2.27
CA ALA A 319 5.78 -24.93 1.55
C ALA A 319 6.71 -26.14 1.45
N TYR A 320 7.27 -26.35 0.26
CA TYR A 320 8.25 -27.39 -0.01
C TYR A 320 9.64 -26.80 -0.32
N PRO A 321 10.72 -27.47 0.11
CA PRO A 321 12.08 -27.22 -0.33
C PRO A 321 12.20 -27.08 -1.85
N THR A 322 13.12 -26.21 -2.28
CA THR A 322 13.30 -25.81 -3.68
C THR A 322 13.31 -26.98 -4.66
N SER A 323 14.07 -28.05 -4.38
CA SER A 323 14.15 -29.23 -5.25
C SER A 323 12.81 -29.95 -5.45
N THR A 324 12.03 -30.09 -4.38
CA THR A 324 10.73 -30.77 -4.43
C THR A 324 9.67 -29.87 -5.03
N TYR A 325 9.70 -28.58 -4.71
CA TYR A 325 8.79 -27.60 -5.29
C TYR A 325 8.94 -27.53 -6.81
N ALA A 326 10.17 -27.53 -7.33
CA ALA A 326 10.43 -27.50 -8.78
C ALA A 326 9.80 -28.70 -9.52
N VAL A 327 9.88 -29.90 -8.91
CA VAL A 327 9.22 -31.11 -9.44
C VAL A 327 7.71 -30.96 -9.44
N GLN A 328 7.12 -30.52 -8.32
CA GLN A 328 5.68 -30.36 -8.15
C GLN A 328 5.11 -29.29 -9.08
N ARG A 329 5.78 -28.15 -9.20
CA ARG A 329 5.47 -27.09 -10.16
C ARG A 329 5.47 -27.60 -11.59
N SER A 330 6.46 -28.42 -11.96
CA SER A 330 6.53 -29.00 -13.30
C SER A 330 5.38 -29.97 -13.57
N LEU A 331 4.96 -30.75 -12.56
CA LEU A 331 3.78 -31.60 -12.65
C LEU A 331 2.49 -30.77 -12.77
N ALA A 332 2.35 -29.71 -11.97
CA ALA A 332 1.23 -28.79 -12.01
C ALA A 332 1.06 -28.16 -13.41
N LEU A 333 2.15 -27.67 -14.01
CA LEU A 333 2.15 -27.14 -15.37
C LEU A 333 1.71 -28.18 -16.41
N ARG A 334 2.19 -29.43 -16.31
CA ARG A 334 1.78 -30.51 -17.22
C ARG A 334 0.31 -30.92 -17.07
N GLN A 335 -0.24 -30.78 -15.87
CA GLN A 335 -1.63 -31.11 -15.57
C GLN A 335 -2.58 -29.92 -15.76
N GLY A 336 -2.07 -28.75 -16.17
CA GLY A 336 -2.87 -27.54 -16.36
C GLY A 336 -3.40 -26.93 -15.06
N TRP A 337 -2.72 -27.19 -13.93
CA TRP A 337 -3.07 -26.60 -12.64
C TRP A 337 -2.55 -25.16 -12.54
N THR A 338 -3.23 -24.34 -11.72
CA THR A 338 -2.85 -22.94 -11.52
C THR A 338 -1.45 -22.82 -10.91
N VAL A 339 -0.54 -22.11 -11.59
CA VAL A 339 0.80 -21.78 -11.09
C VAL A 339 0.94 -20.27 -11.07
N LYS A 340 1.32 -19.70 -9.92
CA LYS A 340 1.61 -18.27 -9.72
C LYS A 340 3.11 -18.11 -9.51
N GLN A 341 3.76 -17.27 -10.33
CA GLN A 341 5.18 -16.99 -10.22
C GLN A 341 5.45 -15.87 -9.20
N ARG A 342 6.70 -15.81 -8.72
CA ARG A 342 7.14 -14.70 -7.87
C ARG A 342 7.23 -13.44 -8.72
N HIS A 343 6.37 -12.47 -8.44
CA HIS A 343 6.42 -11.14 -9.06
C HIS A 343 7.09 -10.14 -8.11
N GLU A 344 7.55 -9.02 -8.67
CA GLU A 344 8.19 -7.91 -7.96
C GLU A 344 7.31 -7.30 -6.85
N THR A 345 6.01 -7.64 -6.82
CA THR A 345 5.01 -7.30 -5.79
C THR A 345 5.15 -8.10 -4.49
N GLY A 346 6.11 -9.02 -4.39
CA GLY A 346 6.38 -9.76 -3.15
C GLY A 346 5.54 -11.03 -2.96
N GLU A 347 4.65 -11.40 -3.88
CA GLU A 347 3.88 -12.65 -3.79
C GLU A 347 4.80 -13.89 -3.83
N VAL A 348 4.57 -14.82 -2.89
CA VAL A 348 5.29 -16.10 -2.84
C VAL A 348 4.91 -16.98 -4.02
N GLU A 349 5.92 -17.51 -4.72
CA GLU A 349 5.72 -18.49 -5.79
C GLU A 349 4.94 -19.71 -5.26
N ARG A 350 3.84 -20.06 -5.93
CA ARG A 350 2.95 -21.15 -5.49
C ARG A 350 2.19 -21.79 -6.63
N HIS A 351 1.69 -23.01 -6.44
CA HIS A 351 0.75 -23.66 -7.34
C HIS A 351 -0.41 -24.30 -6.59
N TRP A 352 -1.55 -24.43 -7.26
CA TRP A 352 -2.75 -25.06 -6.73
C TRP A 352 -2.67 -26.58 -6.90
N ARG A 353 -2.85 -27.32 -5.80
CA ARG A 353 -2.98 -28.79 -5.83
C ARG A 353 -4.44 -29.18 -5.62
N PRO A 354 -5.13 -29.71 -6.64
CA PRO A 354 -6.51 -30.15 -6.50
C PRO A 354 -6.61 -31.49 -5.74
N LEU A 355 -7.68 -31.67 -4.98
CA LEU A 355 -8.00 -32.93 -4.29
C LEU A 355 -9.06 -33.70 -5.07
N ALA A 356 -8.81 -35.00 -5.29
CA ALA A 356 -9.77 -35.85 -5.96
C ALA A 356 -11.00 -36.08 -5.05
N LYS A 357 -12.16 -35.54 -5.45
CA LYS A 357 -13.48 -35.85 -4.89
C LYS A 357 -13.69 -35.53 -3.40
N CYS A 358 -13.16 -34.40 -2.92
CA CYS A 358 -13.52 -33.88 -1.60
C CYS A 358 -14.42 -32.64 -1.76
N LYS A 359 -15.65 -32.67 -1.23
CA LYS A 359 -16.47 -31.47 -1.02
C LYS A 359 -16.53 -31.24 0.49
N PRO A 360 -16.34 -30.00 0.97
CA PRO A 360 -16.36 -28.74 0.21
C PRO A 360 -14.99 -28.19 -0.23
N ARG A 361 -13.86 -28.85 0.05
CA ARG A 361 -12.52 -28.39 -0.37
C ARG A 361 -12.07 -28.96 -1.70
N THR A 362 -11.82 -28.08 -2.66
CA THR A 362 -11.35 -28.47 -4.00
C THR A 362 -9.83 -28.66 -4.11
N GLY A 363 -9.04 -28.24 -3.12
CA GLY A 363 -7.58 -28.30 -3.15
C GLY A 363 -6.91 -27.43 -2.08
N TYR A 364 -5.60 -27.20 -2.24
CA TYR A 364 -4.80 -26.32 -1.40
C TYR A 364 -3.60 -25.71 -2.15
N TRP A 365 -3.00 -24.66 -1.58
CA TRP A 365 -1.81 -24.01 -2.14
C TRP A 365 -0.52 -24.69 -1.70
N VAL A 366 0.35 -24.96 -2.67
CA VAL A 366 1.73 -25.41 -2.47
C VAL A 366 2.66 -24.25 -2.79
N CYS A 367 3.49 -23.83 -1.85
CA CYS A 367 4.39 -22.68 -1.94
C CYS A 367 5.86 -23.12 -2.10
N LEU A 368 6.68 -22.28 -2.73
CA LEU A 368 8.14 -22.40 -2.72
C LEU A 368 8.67 -22.07 -1.32
N GLY A 369 9.25 -23.04 -0.63
CA GLY A 369 9.92 -22.87 0.67
C GLY A 369 11.44 -22.71 0.54
N ASP A 370 12.16 -22.99 1.63
CA ASP A 370 13.61 -22.74 1.77
C ASP A 370 14.50 -23.49 0.74
N LYS A 371 15.77 -23.05 0.64
CA LYS A 371 16.81 -23.74 -0.12
C LYS A 371 17.10 -25.11 0.49
N ASP A 372 17.33 -26.10 -0.36
CA ASP A 372 17.75 -27.43 0.11
C ASP A 372 19.03 -27.29 0.97
N LEU A 373 19.07 -27.94 2.13
CA LEU A 373 20.22 -27.84 3.07
C LEU A 373 21.56 -28.11 2.35
N PRO A 374 22.59 -27.25 2.49
CA PRO A 374 23.88 -27.45 1.85
C PRO A 374 24.55 -28.74 2.33
N SER A 375 24.96 -29.59 1.38
CA SER A 375 25.78 -30.77 1.65
C SER A 375 27.12 -30.36 2.25
N ALA A 376 27.45 -30.88 3.44
CA ALA A 376 28.85 -31.02 3.84
C ALA A 376 29.56 -31.97 2.84
N ALA A 377 30.70 -31.52 2.31
CA ALA A 377 31.41 -32.07 1.15
C ALA A 377 31.94 -33.50 1.30
N PRO A 378 32.42 -34.09 0.18
CA PRO A 378 33.76 -34.69 0.20
C PRO A 378 34.63 -34.17 -0.96
N HIS A 379 35.75 -33.52 -0.61
CA HIS A 379 36.89 -33.35 -1.51
C HIS A 379 37.70 -34.65 -1.55
N LEU A 380 38.20 -35.04 -2.74
CA LEU A 380 39.59 -35.50 -2.94
C LEU A 380 39.91 -35.81 -4.42
N ILE A 381 41.10 -35.34 -4.83
CA ILE A 381 41.97 -35.77 -5.96
C ILE A 381 41.96 -34.91 -7.25
N SER A 382 42.99 -34.06 -7.26
CA SER A 382 43.76 -33.42 -8.34
C SER A 382 44.21 -34.35 -9.49
N SER A 383 44.16 -33.88 -10.76
CA SER A 383 45.33 -33.54 -11.62
C SER A 383 45.06 -33.64 -13.15
N HIS A 384 45.71 -32.72 -13.90
CA HIS A 384 46.16 -32.77 -15.32
C HIS A 384 45.25 -32.34 -16.49
N PHE A 385 45.76 -31.35 -17.26
CA PHE A 385 45.44 -30.92 -18.64
C PHE A 385 45.81 -32.03 -19.67
N PRO A 386 45.40 -32.01 -20.99
CA PRO A 386 45.18 -30.83 -21.84
C PRO A 386 43.98 -30.86 -22.83
N SER A 387 43.83 -29.72 -23.50
CA SER A 387 42.91 -29.32 -24.57
C SER A 387 42.71 -30.28 -25.75
N SER A 388 41.46 -30.46 -26.20
CA SER A 388 41.02 -30.24 -27.59
C SER A 388 39.48 -30.37 -27.74
N HIS A 389 38.89 -29.44 -28.49
CA HIS A 389 37.56 -29.38 -29.17
C HIS A 389 36.60 -30.59 -29.05
N SER A 390 35.27 -30.49 -28.95
CA SER A 390 34.31 -29.45 -29.33
C SER A 390 32.91 -29.73 -28.74
N SER A 391 32.11 -28.67 -28.69
CA SER A 391 30.65 -28.64 -28.91
C SER A 391 29.71 -29.02 -27.74
N ILE A 392 28.74 -28.11 -27.56
CA ILE A 392 27.47 -28.21 -26.83
C ILE A 392 27.55 -27.82 -25.33
N PHE A 393 26.76 -26.82 -24.95
CA PHE A 393 26.57 -26.19 -23.62
C PHE A 393 27.34 -24.89 -23.30
N THR A 394 27.09 -23.84 -24.09
CA THR A 394 27.13 -22.45 -23.61
C THR A 394 26.04 -21.61 -24.30
N THR A 395 24.78 -21.79 -23.91
CA THR A 395 23.67 -20.94 -24.41
C THR A 395 22.61 -20.58 -23.36
N TYR A 396 22.81 -20.91 -22.09
CA TYR A 396 21.93 -20.45 -21.01
C TYR A 396 22.83 -19.95 -19.89
N VAL A 397 22.65 -18.70 -19.45
CA VAL A 397 23.40 -17.89 -18.45
C VAL A 397 24.16 -16.67 -19.01
N MET A 398 24.37 -16.53 -20.33
CA MET A 398 24.91 -15.28 -20.92
C MET A 398 23.85 -14.39 -21.59
N ALA A 399 22.55 -14.67 -21.40
CA ALA A 399 21.45 -13.94 -22.03
C ALA A 399 20.78 -12.90 -21.11
N SER A 400 20.96 -12.94 -19.78
CA SER A 400 20.31 -11.98 -18.86
C SER A 400 21.22 -10.85 -18.36
N GLU A 401 22.55 -10.98 -18.47
CA GLU A 401 23.50 -9.92 -18.07
C GLU A 401 24.07 -9.12 -19.25
N LEU A 402 23.85 -9.55 -20.50
CA LEU A 402 24.18 -8.77 -21.69
C LEU A 402 22.98 -7.94 -22.21
N ALA A 403 21.74 -8.33 -21.88
CA ALA A 403 20.53 -7.58 -22.25
C ALA A 403 20.39 -6.26 -21.49
N THR A 404 20.93 -6.17 -20.26
CA THR A 404 20.97 -4.95 -19.44
C THR A 404 22.20 -4.07 -19.67
N ARG A 405 23.17 -4.49 -20.49
CA ARG A 405 24.36 -3.68 -20.84
C ARG A 405 24.52 -3.35 -22.33
N ILE A 406 23.58 -3.79 -23.18
CA ILE A 406 23.54 -3.43 -24.61
C ILE A 406 22.37 -2.45 -24.92
N GLY A 407 21.48 -2.17 -23.97
CA GLY A 407 20.51 -1.08 -24.08
C GLY A 407 21.14 0.33 -24.09
N ASP A 408 22.33 0.47 -23.51
CA ASP A 408 23.04 1.76 -23.37
C ASP A 408 24.04 2.07 -24.50
N LEU A 409 24.09 1.24 -25.55
CA LEU A 409 24.97 1.45 -26.70
C LEU A 409 24.21 1.37 -28.01
N ASN A 410 23.26 2.29 -28.20
CA ASN A 410 22.75 2.62 -29.53
C ASN A 410 23.12 4.07 -29.89
N PRO A 411 24.18 4.31 -30.70
CA PRO A 411 24.59 5.65 -31.08
C PRO A 411 23.70 6.28 -32.16
N PHE A 412 22.67 5.57 -32.65
CA PHE A 412 21.73 6.09 -33.64
C PHE A 412 20.31 5.57 -33.40
N SER A 413 19.62 6.14 -32.40
CA SER A 413 18.15 6.18 -32.35
C SER A 413 17.71 7.63 -32.19
N SER A 414 17.31 8.23 -33.30
CA SER A 414 16.79 9.58 -33.35
C SER A 414 15.31 9.59 -32.94
N LYS A 415 14.98 10.43 -31.94
CA LYS A 415 13.66 11.02 -31.69
C LYS A 415 12.48 10.05 -31.49
N SER A 416 12.39 9.45 -30.31
CA SER A 416 11.11 9.03 -29.72
C SER A 416 11.01 9.59 -28.29
N ARG A 417 9.78 9.98 -27.87
CA ARG A 417 9.47 10.91 -26.78
C ARG A 417 10.02 10.44 -25.42
N ARG A 418 10.79 11.32 -24.75
CA ARG A 418 11.18 11.19 -23.34
C ARG A 418 9.93 11.08 -22.46
N ILE A 419 9.63 9.91 -21.90
CA ILE A 419 8.75 9.82 -20.73
C ILE A 419 9.53 10.44 -19.57
N ASN A 420 9.01 11.55 -19.02
CA ASN A 420 9.70 12.33 -18.00
C ASN A 420 9.50 11.63 -16.66
N ASP A 421 10.54 10.97 -16.17
CA ASP A 421 10.58 10.21 -14.92
C ASP A 421 10.15 11.01 -13.66
N GLU A 422 10.11 12.33 -13.73
CA GLU A 422 9.60 13.22 -12.67
C GLU A 422 8.06 13.28 -12.58
N ASP A 423 7.37 12.68 -13.54
CA ASP A 423 5.90 12.67 -13.56
C ASP A 423 5.31 11.63 -12.59
N PHE A 424 6.10 10.62 -12.23
CA PHE A 424 5.74 9.56 -11.29
C PHE A 424 5.90 10.01 -9.84
N GLY A 425 4.91 9.68 -9.01
CA GLY A 425 4.99 9.77 -7.55
C GLY A 425 5.03 8.37 -6.92
N GLU A 426 4.79 8.30 -5.62
CA GLU A 426 4.74 7.04 -4.87
C GLU A 426 3.29 6.68 -4.50
N GLU A 427 3.07 5.41 -4.18
CA GLU A 427 1.77 4.89 -3.74
C GLU A 427 1.37 5.50 -2.40
N ILE A 428 0.11 5.93 -2.29
CA ILE A 428 -0.43 6.55 -1.07
C ILE A 428 -0.66 5.51 0.02
N ASP A 429 -0.71 5.95 1.27
CA ASP A 429 -1.08 5.09 2.39
C ASP A 429 -2.03 5.81 3.38
N ASN A 430 -2.32 5.17 4.52
CA ASN A 430 -3.25 5.71 5.51
C ASN A 430 -2.81 7.05 6.13
N ASN A 431 -1.53 7.41 6.03
CA ASN A 431 -0.99 8.68 6.51
C ASN A 431 -1.02 9.78 5.44
N THR A 432 -1.34 9.47 4.18
CA THR A 432 -1.45 10.46 3.10
C THR A 432 -2.50 11.50 3.46
N VAL A 433 -2.12 12.79 3.39
CA VAL A 433 -3.00 13.93 3.69
C VAL A 433 -3.29 14.80 2.48
N ALA A 434 -2.52 14.63 1.39
CA ALA A 434 -2.62 15.41 0.16
C ALA A 434 -3.22 14.59 -0.99
N GLY A 435 -3.57 15.29 -2.08
CA GLY A 435 -4.11 14.73 -3.31
C GLY A 435 -5.42 15.38 -3.74
N GLY A 436 -6.15 16.02 -2.82
CA GLY A 436 -7.47 16.61 -3.07
C GLY A 436 -7.68 18.03 -2.52
N GLY A 437 -6.64 18.67 -1.99
CA GLY A 437 -6.63 20.06 -1.50
C GLY A 437 -6.68 20.24 0.01
N HIS A 438 -6.78 19.15 0.78
CA HIS A 438 -6.96 19.22 2.24
C HIS A 438 -5.64 19.22 3.05
N SER A 439 -4.47 19.12 2.41
CA SER A 439 -3.19 19.13 3.16
C SER A 439 -3.03 20.41 3.97
N ALA A 440 -3.51 21.55 3.44
CA ALA A 440 -3.46 22.84 4.11
C ALA A 440 -4.36 22.96 5.37
N ARG A 441 -5.26 22.01 5.63
CA ARG A 441 -6.17 22.01 6.79
C ARG A 441 -5.54 21.43 8.05
N ARG A 442 -4.49 20.61 7.92
CA ARG A 442 -3.70 20.09 9.04
C ARG A 442 -2.37 20.85 9.03
N MET A 443 -1.96 21.35 10.19
CA MET A 443 -0.65 22.00 10.33
C MET A 443 0.11 21.29 11.45
N VAL A 444 1.22 20.62 11.09
CA VAL A 444 2.26 20.30 12.07
C VAL A 444 2.82 21.62 12.62
N THR A 445 2.87 21.76 13.95
CA THR A 445 3.24 23.02 14.62
C THR A 445 4.75 23.19 14.83
N ASP A 446 5.55 22.16 14.54
CA ASP A 446 6.92 22.05 15.04
C ASP A 446 7.99 22.18 13.95
N LEU A 447 7.82 23.14 13.03
CA LEU A 447 8.84 23.40 12.00
C LEU A 447 10.06 24.11 12.58
N ARG A 448 11.24 23.56 12.28
CA ARG A 448 12.54 24.18 12.56
C ARG A 448 12.98 25.05 11.40
N VAL A 449 13.83 26.03 11.69
CA VAL A 449 14.57 26.82 10.69
C VAL A 449 16.06 26.64 10.94
N SER A 450 16.81 26.25 9.91
CA SER A 450 18.27 26.07 9.96
C SER A 450 19.01 27.34 10.38
N SER A 451 20.19 27.19 10.98
CA SER A 451 21.04 28.34 11.34
C SER A 451 21.41 29.18 10.10
N ALA A 452 21.70 28.51 8.97
CA ALA A 452 21.99 29.18 7.71
C ALA A 452 20.81 30.04 7.20
N LEU A 453 19.57 29.55 7.30
CA LEU A 453 18.41 30.36 6.94
C LEU A 453 18.10 31.46 7.96
N ARG A 454 18.36 31.24 9.25
CA ARG A 454 18.28 32.31 10.27
C ARG A 454 19.26 33.45 9.96
N ASP A 455 20.50 33.11 9.60
CA ASP A 455 21.51 34.07 9.16
C ASP A 455 21.08 34.81 7.88
N PHE A 456 20.52 34.07 6.92
CA PHE A 456 19.96 34.65 5.69
C PHE A 456 18.84 35.67 6.00
N LEU A 457 17.90 35.33 6.88
CA LEU A 457 16.82 36.23 7.30
C LEU A 457 17.35 37.51 7.96
N VAL A 458 18.47 37.44 8.69
CA VAL A 458 19.13 38.64 9.24
C VAL A 458 19.79 39.47 8.15
N LYS A 459 20.46 38.84 7.19
CA LYS A 459 21.08 39.51 6.03
C LYS A 459 20.03 40.27 5.20
N GLU A 460 18.88 39.63 4.97
CA GLU A 460 17.73 40.23 4.28
C GLU A 460 16.94 41.23 5.15
N LYS A 461 17.41 41.50 6.38
CA LYS A 461 16.78 42.45 7.33
C LYS A 461 15.33 42.12 7.68
N MET A 462 14.96 40.84 7.56
CA MET A 462 13.63 40.33 7.94
C MET A 462 13.52 40.11 9.44
N LEU A 463 14.64 39.79 10.09
CA LEU A 463 14.78 39.64 11.54
C LEU A 463 16.09 40.29 12.01
N SER A 464 16.12 40.81 13.24
CA SER A 464 17.37 41.16 13.90
C SER A 464 18.10 39.90 14.38
N LYS A 465 19.40 39.99 14.68
CA LYS A 465 20.17 38.86 15.25
C LYS A 465 19.53 38.28 16.52
N LYS A 466 18.95 39.13 17.36
CA LYS A 466 18.29 38.74 18.61
C LYS A 466 16.99 37.97 18.32
N GLU A 467 16.22 38.42 17.35
CA GLU A 467 14.97 37.76 16.93
C GLU A 467 15.26 36.47 16.18
N ALA A 468 16.30 36.39 15.36
CA ALA A 468 16.64 35.16 14.65
C ALA A 468 17.17 34.05 15.58
N LYS A 469 17.69 34.39 16.78
CA LYS A 469 18.31 33.46 17.74
C LYS A 469 19.30 32.50 17.06
N ILE A 470 20.27 33.05 16.31
CA ILE A 470 21.23 32.26 15.52
C ILE A 470 22.02 31.27 16.40
N ASP A 471 22.38 31.68 17.62
CA ASP A 471 23.21 30.89 18.54
C ASP A 471 22.42 29.96 19.48
N SER A 472 21.12 29.77 19.26
CA SER A 472 20.24 28.97 20.14
C SER A 472 19.36 28.04 19.33
N GLN A 473 19.11 26.84 19.87
CA GLN A 473 18.13 25.92 19.29
C GLN A 473 16.68 26.40 19.48
N ASP A 474 16.43 27.31 20.42
CA ASP A 474 15.10 27.85 20.65
C ASP A 474 14.67 28.77 19.50
N SER A 475 13.40 28.67 19.12
CA SER A 475 12.77 29.66 18.24
C SER A 475 12.37 30.91 19.05
N SER A 476 12.47 32.08 18.44
CA SER A 476 11.87 33.31 18.99
C SER A 476 10.40 33.39 18.59
N ARG A 477 9.66 34.33 19.20
CA ARG A 477 8.28 34.57 18.83
C ARG A 477 8.19 35.08 17.38
N GLU A 478 9.11 35.97 17.00
CA GLU A 478 9.16 36.63 15.71
C GLU A 478 9.49 35.65 14.57
N LEU A 479 10.40 34.70 14.82
CA LEU A 479 10.72 33.62 13.89
C LEU A 479 9.52 32.67 13.71
N LEU A 480 8.85 32.30 14.81
CA LEU A 480 7.64 31.48 14.76
C LEU A 480 6.51 32.20 14.01
N GLU A 481 6.33 33.49 14.25
CA GLU A 481 5.37 34.33 13.50
C GLU A 481 5.70 34.30 11.99
N LEU A 482 6.98 34.42 11.60
CA LEU A 482 7.38 34.33 10.19
C LEU A 482 7.15 32.94 9.57
N VAL A 483 7.45 31.86 10.29
CA VAL A 483 7.21 30.46 9.84
C VAL A 483 5.72 30.15 9.75
N SER A 484 4.90 30.72 10.64
CA SER A 484 3.45 30.53 10.66
C SER A 484 2.70 31.28 9.56
N LYS A 485 3.36 32.26 8.91
CA LYS A 485 2.74 33.01 7.82
C LYS A 485 2.38 32.07 6.67
N PRO A 486 1.15 32.11 6.17
CA PRO A 486 0.76 31.26 5.05
C PRO A 486 1.52 31.69 3.79
N HIS A 487 1.96 30.71 3.00
CA HIS A 487 2.56 30.93 1.69
C HIS A 487 1.52 31.03 0.58
N ILE A 488 0.30 30.58 0.85
CA ILE A 488 -0.87 30.72 -0.03
C ILE A 488 -2.05 31.38 0.70
N ARG A 489 -2.86 32.11 -0.03
CA ARG A 489 -4.16 32.62 0.40
C ARG A 489 -5.16 32.40 -0.72
N VAL A 490 -6.19 31.61 -0.47
CA VAL A 490 -7.27 31.41 -1.44
C VAL A 490 -8.11 32.70 -1.51
N PRO A 491 -8.26 33.33 -2.69
CA PRO A 491 -9.18 34.45 -2.86
C PRO A 491 -10.61 34.07 -2.45
N PRO A 492 -11.29 34.84 -1.58
CA PRO A 492 -12.63 34.49 -1.08
C PRO A 492 -13.69 34.30 -2.18
N GLU A 493 -13.57 35.04 -3.28
CA GLU A 493 -14.45 34.92 -4.44
C GLU A 493 -14.38 33.54 -5.10
N LEU A 494 -13.25 32.82 -4.95
CA LEU A 494 -13.10 31.48 -5.52
C LEU A 494 -13.78 30.38 -4.68
N THR A 495 -14.22 30.71 -3.46
CA THR A 495 -14.98 29.81 -2.57
C THR A 495 -16.40 30.28 -2.34
N ASP A 496 -16.87 31.29 -3.07
CA ASP A 496 -18.27 31.70 -3.08
C ASP A 496 -19.13 30.55 -3.63
N ARG A 497 -20.13 30.12 -2.85
CA ARG A 497 -21.03 28.99 -3.15
C ARG A 497 -22.35 29.41 -3.83
N SER A 498 -22.51 30.70 -4.10
CA SER A 498 -23.75 31.28 -4.64
C SER A 498 -23.93 31.11 -6.16
N HIS A 499 -22.95 30.48 -6.84
CA HIS A 499 -22.96 30.23 -8.27
C HIS A 499 -23.55 28.85 -8.63
N PRO A 500 -24.01 28.66 -9.88
CA PRO A 500 -24.43 27.36 -10.42
C PRO A 500 -23.31 26.30 -10.35
N LEU A 501 -23.64 25.04 -10.09
CA LEU A 501 -22.67 23.93 -9.98
C LEU A 501 -21.70 23.80 -11.18
N PRO A 502 -22.13 23.99 -12.45
CA PRO A 502 -21.23 23.94 -13.59
C PRO A 502 -20.15 25.01 -13.58
N GLU A 503 -20.27 26.05 -12.75
CA GLU A 503 -19.28 27.11 -12.59
C GLU A 503 -18.11 26.73 -11.67
N TYR A 504 -18.06 25.52 -11.11
CA TYR A 504 -16.97 25.07 -10.21
C TYR A 504 -16.12 23.96 -10.83
N PHE A 505 -14.81 24.00 -10.57
CA PHE A 505 -13.97 22.80 -10.62
C PHE A 505 -14.26 21.95 -9.39
N ILE A 506 -14.20 20.62 -9.57
CA ILE A 506 -14.55 19.63 -8.55
C ILE A 506 -13.40 18.63 -8.40
N SER A 507 -12.88 18.48 -7.19
CA SER A 507 -11.81 17.52 -6.90
C SER A 507 -12.33 16.09 -7.09
N SER A 508 -11.75 15.32 -8.02
CA SER A 508 -12.40 14.13 -8.57
C SER A 508 -11.48 12.92 -8.67
N SER A 509 -11.96 11.76 -8.20
CA SER A 509 -11.27 10.47 -8.26
C SER A 509 -11.80 9.61 -9.40
N HIS A 510 -10.91 8.86 -10.05
CA HIS A 510 -11.20 7.80 -11.03
C HIS A 510 -10.94 6.43 -10.40
N ASN A 511 -11.80 5.45 -10.68
CA ASN A 511 -11.79 4.09 -10.13
C ASN A 511 -11.46 4.04 -8.63
N THR A 512 -12.21 4.81 -7.84
CA THR A 512 -11.88 5.12 -6.44
C THR A 512 -11.68 3.89 -5.57
N TYR A 513 -12.32 2.77 -5.90
CA TYR A 513 -12.20 1.50 -5.17
C TYR A 513 -10.82 0.83 -5.31
N LEU A 514 -9.99 1.20 -6.29
CA LEU A 514 -8.67 0.61 -6.51
C LEU A 514 -7.60 1.22 -5.59
N MET A 515 -6.95 0.37 -4.79
CA MET A 515 -5.76 0.78 -4.02
C MET A 515 -4.45 0.60 -4.82
N ALA A 516 -4.46 -0.14 -5.93
CA ALA A 516 -3.27 -0.46 -6.72
C ALA A 516 -3.60 -0.57 -8.24
N HIS A 517 -2.72 -1.21 -9.02
CA HIS A 517 -2.77 -1.34 -10.49
C HIS A 517 -4.14 -1.80 -11.05
N GLN A 518 -4.60 -1.20 -12.17
CA GLN A 518 -5.94 -1.39 -12.75
C GLN A 518 -6.29 -2.83 -13.20
N LEU A 519 -5.31 -3.72 -13.41
CA LEU A 519 -5.58 -5.12 -13.84
C LEU A 519 -5.48 -6.19 -12.73
N TYR A 520 -4.77 -5.91 -11.64
CA TYR A 520 -4.39 -6.92 -10.62
C TYR A 520 -4.42 -6.39 -9.17
N GLY A 521 -4.82 -5.14 -8.96
CA GLY A 521 -4.94 -4.55 -7.63
C GLY A 521 -6.08 -5.16 -6.79
N SER A 522 -6.13 -4.82 -5.50
CA SER A 522 -7.27 -5.12 -4.65
C SER A 522 -8.25 -3.94 -4.62
N SER A 523 -9.55 -4.24 -4.67
CA SER A 523 -10.57 -3.25 -4.33
C SER A 523 -10.68 -3.13 -2.82
N CYS A 524 -10.75 -1.91 -2.29
CA CYS A 524 -10.93 -1.66 -0.86
C CYS A 524 -11.89 -0.50 -0.60
N ALA A 525 -12.84 -0.69 0.33
CA ALA A 525 -13.76 0.38 0.71
C ALA A 525 -13.03 1.58 1.36
N THR A 526 -11.89 1.37 2.03
CA THR A 526 -11.11 2.46 2.65
C THR A 526 -10.53 3.44 1.64
N ALA A 527 -10.46 3.07 0.36
CA ALA A 527 -10.02 3.97 -0.70
C ALA A 527 -10.96 5.19 -0.84
N TYR A 528 -12.27 4.97 -0.68
CA TYR A 528 -13.27 6.05 -0.65
C TYR A 528 -13.08 6.97 0.55
N GLU A 529 -12.81 6.41 1.73
CA GLU A 529 -12.52 7.20 2.93
C GLU A 529 -11.28 8.07 2.72
N SER A 530 -10.19 7.50 2.20
CA SER A 530 -8.97 8.24 1.90
C SER A 530 -9.19 9.35 0.88
N ALA A 531 -9.91 9.07 -0.23
CA ALA A 531 -10.21 10.06 -1.26
C ALA A 531 -11.02 11.25 -0.71
N ILE A 532 -12.11 10.97 0.04
CA ILE A 532 -12.95 12.02 0.64
C ILE A 532 -12.15 12.82 1.68
N ARG A 533 -11.38 12.13 2.53
CA ARG A 533 -10.55 12.73 3.58
C ARG A 533 -9.50 13.68 3.01
N THR A 534 -8.85 13.33 1.89
CA THR A 534 -7.86 14.18 1.23
C THR A 534 -8.46 15.28 0.35
N GLY A 535 -9.78 15.27 0.12
CA GLY A 535 -10.54 16.39 -0.43
C GLY A 535 -11.37 16.09 -1.67
N ALA A 536 -11.37 14.86 -2.18
CA ALA A 536 -12.20 14.48 -3.33
C ALA A 536 -13.70 14.65 -3.03
N ARG A 537 -14.42 15.22 -3.98
CA ARG A 537 -15.86 15.47 -3.95
C ARG A 537 -16.62 14.71 -5.02
N CYS A 538 -15.95 14.18 -6.04
CA CYS A 538 -16.51 13.20 -6.96
C CYS A 538 -15.74 11.88 -6.82
N VAL A 539 -16.44 10.79 -6.51
CA VAL A 539 -15.87 9.43 -6.38
C VAL A 539 -16.62 8.46 -7.29
N GLU A 540 -15.93 7.44 -7.79
CA GLU A 540 -16.44 6.51 -8.79
C GLU A 540 -16.71 5.13 -8.20
N ILE A 541 -17.86 4.56 -8.56
CA ILE A 541 -18.31 3.23 -8.14
C ILE A 541 -18.67 2.41 -9.39
N ASP A 542 -17.91 1.36 -9.65
CA ASP A 542 -18.22 0.39 -10.71
C ASP A 542 -19.07 -0.73 -10.13
N ALA A 543 -20.38 -0.64 -10.31
CA ALA A 543 -21.34 -1.56 -9.73
C ALA A 543 -21.64 -2.73 -10.69
N TRP A 544 -21.54 -3.95 -10.16
CA TRP A 544 -21.77 -5.20 -10.89
C TRP A 544 -22.71 -6.12 -10.12
N ASP A 545 -23.44 -6.96 -10.87
CA ASP A 545 -24.18 -8.05 -10.26
C ASP A 545 -23.26 -9.01 -9.52
N ASN A 546 -23.80 -9.58 -8.43
CA ASN A 546 -23.10 -10.56 -7.63
C ASN A 546 -23.78 -11.93 -7.77
N SER A 547 -23.06 -12.87 -8.38
CA SER A 547 -23.54 -14.24 -8.58
C SER A 547 -23.69 -15.03 -7.27
N ASP A 548 -22.92 -14.66 -6.24
CA ASP A 548 -22.90 -15.36 -4.96
C ASP A 548 -24.04 -14.90 -4.05
N ASP A 549 -24.43 -13.62 -4.17
CA ASP A 549 -25.56 -13.04 -3.47
C ASP A 549 -26.22 -11.97 -4.35
N ARG A 550 -27.32 -12.33 -5.00
CA ARG A 550 -28.04 -11.45 -5.91
C ARG A 550 -28.60 -10.20 -5.22
N ASP A 551 -28.77 -10.26 -3.90
CA ASP A 551 -29.27 -9.14 -3.09
C ASP A 551 -28.17 -8.14 -2.70
N GLU A 552 -26.90 -8.53 -2.84
CA GLU A 552 -25.76 -7.69 -2.49
C GLU A 552 -24.85 -7.49 -3.71
N PRO A 553 -25.16 -6.51 -4.59
CA PRO A 553 -24.27 -6.12 -5.69
C PRO A 553 -22.86 -5.83 -5.21
N LYS A 554 -21.90 -5.99 -6.12
CA LYS A 554 -20.48 -5.85 -5.81
C LYS A 554 -19.87 -4.68 -6.58
N VAL A 555 -18.76 -4.20 -6.09
CA VAL A 555 -17.92 -3.19 -6.73
C VAL A 555 -16.60 -3.83 -7.10
N THR A 556 -16.21 -3.68 -8.36
CA THR A 556 -14.97 -4.26 -8.92
C THR A 556 -14.64 -3.60 -10.24
N HIS A 557 -13.38 -3.68 -10.66
CA HIS A 557 -13.02 -3.35 -12.03
C HIS A 557 -13.41 -4.53 -12.94
N GLY A 558 -14.40 -4.33 -13.80
CA GLY A 558 -14.94 -5.35 -14.69
C GLY A 558 -13.88 -6.04 -15.54
N TYR A 559 -14.06 -7.34 -15.79
CA TYR A 559 -13.20 -8.16 -16.67
C TYR A 559 -11.71 -8.26 -16.28
N THR A 560 -11.38 -7.91 -15.03
CA THR A 560 -10.03 -8.04 -14.45
C THR A 560 -10.00 -9.04 -13.29
N LEU A 561 -8.81 -9.40 -12.79
CA LEU A 561 -8.64 -10.35 -11.67
C LEU A 561 -8.71 -9.68 -10.28
N VAL A 562 -9.20 -8.44 -10.24
CA VAL A 562 -9.28 -7.60 -9.04
C VAL A 562 -10.31 -8.17 -8.03
N SER A 563 -10.02 -8.06 -6.73
CA SER A 563 -10.98 -8.47 -5.68
C SER A 563 -12.23 -7.60 -5.73
N ASN A 564 -13.39 -8.16 -5.38
CA ASN A 564 -14.62 -7.39 -5.27
C ASN A 564 -14.92 -7.01 -3.82
N ILE A 565 -15.66 -5.91 -3.65
CA ILE A 565 -16.18 -5.44 -2.35
C ILE A 565 -17.70 -5.26 -2.45
N SER A 566 -18.44 -5.35 -1.34
CA SER A 566 -19.89 -5.13 -1.37
C SER A 566 -20.21 -3.66 -1.69
N PHE A 567 -21.19 -3.44 -2.56
CA PHE A 567 -21.72 -2.10 -2.86
C PHE A 567 -22.30 -1.42 -1.62
N ARG A 568 -22.97 -2.18 -0.74
CA ARG A 568 -23.46 -1.67 0.55
C ARG A 568 -22.32 -1.19 1.43
N LEU A 569 -21.24 -1.96 1.54
CA LEU A 569 -20.08 -1.55 2.32
C LEU A 569 -19.47 -0.25 1.80
N VAL A 570 -19.38 -0.08 0.47
CA VAL A 570 -18.92 1.17 -0.15
C VAL A 570 -19.84 2.34 0.25
N CYS A 571 -21.16 2.17 0.14
CA CYS A 571 -22.12 3.20 0.55
C CYS A 571 -22.00 3.52 2.04
N GLU A 572 -21.82 2.52 2.91
CA GLU A 572 -21.65 2.72 4.35
C GLU A 572 -20.36 3.49 4.66
N THR A 573 -19.26 3.21 3.96
CA THR A 573 -18.01 3.96 4.10
C THR A 573 -18.20 5.42 3.69
N ILE A 574 -18.82 5.68 2.53
CA ILE A 574 -19.07 7.06 2.07
C ILE A 574 -19.97 7.81 3.06
N ARG A 575 -21.04 7.17 3.56
CA ARG A 575 -21.90 7.75 4.61
C ARG A 575 -21.09 8.12 5.84
N ASN A 576 -20.27 7.20 6.35
CA ASN A 576 -19.46 7.44 7.54
C ASN A 576 -18.47 8.60 7.34
N SER A 577 -17.87 8.71 6.14
CA SER A 577 -17.00 9.85 5.80
C SER A 577 -17.76 11.17 5.74
N ALA A 578 -18.96 11.20 5.14
CA ALA A 578 -19.80 12.39 5.10
C ALA A 578 -20.25 12.83 6.51
N ASP A 579 -20.59 11.86 7.37
CA ASP A 579 -20.96 12.11 8.77
C ASP A 579 -19.81 12.69 9.57
N GLN A 580 -18.62 12.10 9.41
CA GLN A 580 -17.43 12.58 10.08
C GLN A 580 -17.07 14.00 9.61
N GLU A 581 -17.19 14.30 8.32
CA GLU A 581 -16.96 15.64 7.78
C GLU A 581 -17.98 16.65 8.31
N ALA A 582 -19.25 16.27 8.45
CA ALA A 582 -20.27 17.12 9.06
C ALA A 582 -19.97 17.45 10.54
N VAL A 583 -19.47 16.47 11.29
CA VAL A 583 -19.00 16.68 12.68
C VAL A 583 -17.78 17.62 12.72
N ASP A 584 -16.81 17.40 11.84
CA ASP A 584 -15.61 18.22 11.76
C ASP A 584 -15.93 19.65 11.31
N ALA A 585 -16.87 19.83 10.38
CA ALA A 585 -17.36 21.13 9.92
C ALA A 585 -17.93 21.95 11.09
N GLN A 586 -18.75 21.33 11.94
CA GLN A 586 -19.27 21.98 13.15
C GLN A 586 -18.17 22.32 14.16
N LYS A 587 -17.18 21.42 14.33
CA LYS A 587 -16.11 21.59 15.31
C LYS A 587 -15.09 22.67 14.91
N TYR A 588 -14.71 22.71 13.64
CA TYR A 588 -13.62 23.57 13.14
C TYR A 588 -14.14 24.80 12.38
N GLY A 589 -15.46 24.97 12.24
CA GLY A 589 -16.07 26.18 11.68
C GLY A 589 -15.98 26.29 10.17
N PHE A 590 -15.98 25.17 9.44
CA PHE A 590 -16.12 25.13 7.98
C PHE A 590 -17.45 24.52 7.55
N ARG A 591 -17.76 24.52 6.25
CA ARG A 591 -19.00 23.91 5.71
C ARG A 591 -18.68 22.56 5.08
N ALA A 592 -19.48 21.54 5.39
CA ALA A 592 -19.42 20.27 4.69
C ALA A 592 -19.94 20.44 3.25
N SER A 593 -19.27 19.80 2.30
CA SER A 593 -19.52 19.93 0.87
C SER A 593 -20.27 18.73 0.30
N PRO A 594 -21.02 18.91 -0.81
CA PRO A 594 -21.71 17.79 -1.44
C PRO A 594 -20.71 16.82 -2.06
N ILE A 595 -21.11 15.54 -2.10
CA ILE A 595 -20.35 14.44 -2.73
C ILE A 595 -21.13 13.97 -3.96
N LEU A 596 -20.47 13.89 -5.11
CA LEU A 596 -20.98 13.28 -6.34
C LEU A 596 -20.50 11.83 -6.44
N LEU A 597 -21.43 10.92 -6.73
CA LEU A 597 -21.16 9.52 -7.00
C LEU A 597 -21.23 9.27 -8.50
N SER A 598 -20.09 9.09 -9.15
CA SER A 598 -20.02 8.61 -10.53
C SER A 598 -20.32 7.12 -10.55
N LEU A 599 -21.55 6.73 -10.90
CA LEU A 599 -21.96 5.33 -10.93
C LEU A 599 -21.75 4.75 -12.34
N GLU A 600 -20.80 3.84 -12.48
CA GLU A 600 -20.67 3.00 -13.67
C GLU A 600 -21.47 1.71 -13.44
N ASN A 601 -22.61 1.56 -14.10
CA ASN A 601 -23.56 0.49 -13.83
C ASN A 601 -23.43 -0.66 -14.84
N HIS A 602 -23.17 -1.86 -14.33
CA HIS A 602 -23.13 -3.11 -15.07
C HIS A 602 -24.12 -4.16 -14.53
N CYS A 603 -25.09 -3.73 -13.72
CA CYS A 603 -26.10 -4.61 -13.14
C CYS A 603 -27.31 -4.79 -14.07
N ASP A 604 -27.93 -5.98 -14.01
CA ASP A 604 -29.26 -6.24 -14.55
C ASP A 604 -30.34 -5.39 -13.84
N ALA A 605 -31.57 -5.42 -14.35
CA ALA A 605 -32.67 -4.63 -13.77
C ALA A 605 -32.93 -4.92 -12.28
N TYR A 606 -32.70 -6.17 -11.83
CA TYR A 606 -32.84 -6.52 -10.42
C TYR A 606 -31.69 -5.95 -9.59
N GLY A 607 -30.45 -6.12 -10.05
CA GLY A 607 -29.27 -5.56 -9.41
C GLY A 607 -29.35 -4.03 -9.33
N GLN A 608 -29.81 -3.35 -10.38
CA GLN A 608 -30.05 -1.91 -10.36
C GLN A 608 -31.08 -1.50 -9.29
N MET A 609 -32.19 -2.22 -9.16
CA MET A 609 -33.16 -1.99 -8.08
C MET A 609 -32.51 -2.19 -6.69
N ARG A 610 -31.62 -3.17 -6.56
CA ARG A 610 -30.82 -3.35 -5.33
C ARG A 610 -29.89 -2.17 -5.07
N LEU A 611 -29.22 -1.60 -6.07
CA LEU A 611 -28.41 -0.39 -5.92
C LEU A 611 -29.25 0.77 -5.38
N VAL A 612 -30.44 1.01 -5.97
CA VAL A 612 -31.37 2.07 -5.54
C VAL A 612 -31.79 1.88 -4.09
N ASN A 613 -32.21 0.66 -3.72
CA ASN A 613 -32.65 0.36 -2.35
C ASN A 613 -31.50 0.55 -1.35
N ILE A 614 -30.30 0.05 -1.66
CA ILE A 614 -29.13 0.21 -0.80
C ILE A 614 -28.78 1.70 -0.62
N MET A 615 -28.76 2.49 -1.69
CA MET A 615 -28.47 3.93 -1.59
C MET A 615 -29.52 4.64 -0.74
N ARG A 616 -30.81 4.35 -0.93
CA ARG A 616 -31.89 4.92 -0.12
C ARG A 616 -31.79 4.52 1.35
N ASP A 617 -31.53 3.25 1.64
CA ASP A 617 -31.44 2.72 2.99
C ASP A 617 -30.20 3.25 3.74
N VAL A 618 -29.05 3.27 3.07
CA VAL A 618 -27.77 3.60 3.70
C VAL A 618 -27.58 5.11 3.81
N PHE A 619 -27.80 5.86 2.73
CA PHE A 619 -27.60 7.31 2.76
C PHE A 619 -28.79 8.05 3.38
N GLY A 620 -30.00 7.49 3.31
CA GLY A 620 -31.20 8.07 3.90
C GLY A 620 -31.42 9.51 3.43
N ASP A 621 -31.51 10.43 4.37
CA ASP A 621 -31.69 11.86 4.10
C ASP A 621 -30.48 12.53 3.44
N ARG A 622 -29.29 11.92 3.46
CA ARG A 622 -28.11 12.47 2.77
C ARG A 622 -28.23 12.34 1.26
N LEU A 623 -28.95 11.34 0.77
CA LEU A 623 -29.15 11.13 -0.66
C LEU A 623 -30.00 12.26 -1.26
N LEU A 624 -29.49 12.87 -2.32
CA LEU A 624 -30.27 13.78 -3.16
C LEU A 624 -31.10 12.95 -4.15
N SER A 625 -32.33 12.64 -3.76
CA SER A 625 -33.26 11.82 -4.55
C SER A 625 -34.34 12.62 -5.27
N GLN A 626 -34.41 13.94 -5.03
CA GLN A 626 -35.38 14.85 -5.63
C GLN A 626 -34.73 16.22 -5.84
N ALA A 627 -35.29 17.02 -6.74
CA ALA A 627 -34.87 18.40 -6.94
C ALA A 627 -34.96 19.19 -5.63
N VAL A 628 -33.95 20.02 -5.34
CA VAL A 628 -33.90 20.83 -4.11
C VAL A 628 -35.00 21.90 -4.11
N ARG A 629 -35.49 22.28 -5.30
CA ARG A 629 -36.55 23.28 -5.50
C ARG A 629 -37.81 22.59 -6.05
N HIS A 630 -38.98 22.88 -5.46
CA HIS A 630 -40.27 22.28 -5.85
C HIS A 630 -40.87 22.89 -7.14
N ILE A 631 -41.96 22.30 -7.65
CA ILE A 631 -42.59 22.65 -8.93
C ILE A 631 -42.96 24.15 -9.02
N GLY A 632 -42.54 24.82 -10.11
CA GLY A 632 -42.78 26.25 -10.36
C GLY A 632 -41.55 27.19 -10.31
N HIS A 633 -40.35 26.65 -10.07
CA HIS A 633 -39.09 27.39 -10.07
C HIS A 633 -38.34 27.33 -11.43
N GLU A 634 -37.35 28.21 -11.62
CA GLU A 634 -36.65 28.53 -12.89
C GLU A 634 -36.11 27.31 -13.67
N GLU A 635 -35.78 26.21 -12.99
CA GLU A 635 -35.27 24.95 -13.56
C GLU A 635 -36.31 24.22 -14.43
N GLN A 636 -37.61 24.36 -14.15
CA GLN A 636 -38.69 23.77 -14.97
C GLN A 636 -39.20 24.71 -16.07
N ALA A 637 -38.86 25.99 -15.99
CA ALA A 637 -39.24 27.00 -16.98
C ALA A 637 -38.35 26.98 -18.24
N GLY A 638 -37.43 26.02 -18.36
CA GLY A 638 -36.48 25.94 -19.48
C GLY A 638 -35.45 27.07 -19.47
N SER A 639 -35.23 27.73 -18.32
CA SER A 639 -34.25 28.83 -18.21
C SER A 639 -32.78 28.38 -18.32
N GLY A 640 -32.53 27.05 -18.33
CA GLY A 640 -31.19 26.46 -18.46
C GLY A 640 -30.27 26.69 -17.25
N GLN A 641 -30.79 27.18 -16.12
CA GLN A 641 -29.98 27.42 -14.93
C GLN A 641 -29.87 26.18 -14.06
N HIS A 642 -28.64 25.77 -13.77
CA HIS A 642 -28.32 24.64 -12.90
C HIS A 642 -28.42 25.04 -11.42
N VAL A 643 -28.68 24.07 -10.52
CA VAL A 643 -28.67 24.27 -9.06
C VAL A 643 -27.37 24.90 -8.59
N LYS A 644 -27.44 25.77 -7.57
CA LYS A 644 -26.25 26.39 -6.96
C LYS A 644 -25.56 25.45 -5.99
N LEU A 645 -24.26 25.65 -5.79
CA LEU A 645 -23.49 24.84 -4.84
C LEU A 645 -23.96 25.00 -3.38
N GLU A 646 -24.48 26.17 -3.01
CA GLU A 646 -25.08 26.40 -1.69
C GLU A 646 -26.37 25.61 -1.44
N ASP A 647 -27.20 25.47 -2.48
CA ASP A 647 -28.51 24.80 -2.38
C ASP A 647 -28.35 23.28 -2.15
N LEU A 648 -27.28 22.68 -2.67
CA LEU A 648 -26.99 21.26 -2.50
C LEU A 648 -26.67 20.88 -1.04
N GLY A 649 -26.18 21.82 -0.23
CA GLY A 649 -25.72 21.53 1.12
C GLY A 649 -24.71 20.36 1.18
N ALA A 650 -24.77 19.57 2.26
CA ALA A 650 -23.94 18.37 2.45
C ALA A 650 -24.67 17.09 1.97
N LYS A 651 -25.20 17.11 0.74
CA LYS A 651 -25.90 15.97 0.14
C LYS A 651 -24.95 15.09 -0.68
N ILE A 652 -25.40 13.86 -0.91
CA ILE A 652 -24.78 12.88 -1.80
C ILE A 652 -25.64 12.83 -3.06
N ALA A 653 -25.10 13.32 -4.19
CA ALA A 653 -25.76 13.32 -5.49
C ALA A 653 -25.19 12.19 -6.37
N VAL A 654 -26.03 11.57 -7.20
CA VAL A 654 -25.62 10.47 -8.08
C VAL A 654 -25.55 10.96 -9.51
N ILE A 655 -24.46 10.61 -10.21
CA ILE A 655 -24.32 10.77 -11.65
C ILE A 655 -24.72 9.42 -12.26
N VAL A 656 -25.79 9.43 -13.06
CA VAL A 656 -26.38 8.21 -13.64
C VAL A 656 -26.26 8.24 -15.16
N GLU A 657 -25.94 7.11 -15.77
CA GLU A 657 -25.89 6.99 -17.24
C GLU A 657 -27.24 7.28 -17.90
N TYR A 658 -27.21 7.96 -19.04
CA TYR A 658 -28.36 8.25 -19.87
C TYR A 658 -28.14 7.66 -21.27
N HIS A 659 -29.11 6.91 -21.76
CA HIS A 659 -29.11 6.31 -23.10
C HIS A 659 -30.19 6.96 -23.97
N PHE A 660 -29.86 7.26 -25.23
CA PHE A 660 -30.86 7.74 -26.19
C PHE A 660 -31.77 6.60 -26.66
N THR A 661 -33.02 6.91 -27.00
CA THR A 661 -34.09 5.93 -27.28
C THR A 661 -33.90 5.08 -28.54
N ASP A 662 -32.93 5.42 -29.42
CA ASP A 662 -32.73 4.79 -30.74
C ASP A 662 -31.31 4.21 -30.96
N GLU A 663 -30.53 3.97 -29.89
CA GLU A 663 -29.15 3.50 -30.05
C GLU A 663 -29.02 1.99 -30.35
N PRO A 664 -28.30 1.59 -31.42
CA PRO A 664 -27.70 0.26 -31.45
C PRO A 664 -26.62 0.17 -30.37
N SER A 665 -26.50 -0.99 -29.71
CA SER A 665 -25.51 -1.24 -28.65
C SER A 665 -24.10 -0.81 -29.05
N SER A 666 -23.65 0.33 -28.51
CA SER A 666 -22.40 0.97 -28.94
C SER A 666 -21.18 0.20 -28.46
N SER A 667 -20.37 -0.27 -29.41
CA SER A 667 -19.03 -0.76 -29.19
C SER A 667 -18.03 0.41 -29.19
N ASP A 668 -17.33 0.64 -28.08
CA ASP A 668 -16.23 1.61 -28.01
C ASP A 668 -15.16 1.32 -29.08
N SER A 669 -15.14 2.14 -30.14
CA SER A 669 -14.05 2.16 -31.12
C SER A 669 -12.98 3.14 -30.66
N SER A 670 -11.92 2.62 -30.03
CA SER A 670 -10.64 3.33 -29.98
C SER A 670 -9.56 2.48 -30.67
N SER A 671 -9.36 2.72 -31.96
CA SER A 671 -8.17 2.32 -32.70
C SER A 671 -7.16 3.46 -32.64
N ASP A 672 -6.07 3.29 -31.87
CA ASP A 672 -4.79 3.85 -32.26
C ASP A 672 -3.66 3.01 -31.64
N ASP A 673 -2.60 2.82 -32.41
CA ASP A 673 -1.51 1.85 -32.19
C ASP A 673 -0.40 2.52 -31.37
N SER A 674 -0.29 2.17 -30.09
CA SER A 674 0.86 2.52 -29.26
C SER A 674 1.89 1.39 -29.29
N GLU A 675 3.17 1.77 -29.28
CA GLU A 675 4.31 0.86 -29.13
C GLU A 675 4.41 0.36 -27.68
N ASP A 676 3.44 -0.45 -27.24
CA ASP A 676 3.54 -1.18 -25.96
C ASP A 676 4.15 -2.57 -26.18
N GLU A 677 4.71 -3.13 -25.10
CA GLU A 677 5.21 -4.51 -25.05
C GLU A 677 4.10 -5.52 -25.42
N GLU A 678 4.48 -6.66 -26.02
CA GLU A 678 3.52 -7.62 -26.60
C GLU A 678 2.48 -8.16 -25.57
N GLU A 679 2.84 -8.24 -24.28
CA GLU A 679 1.95 -8.68 -23.21
C GLU A 679 0.82 -7.68 -22.93
N GLU A 680 1.10 -6.37 -22.93
CA GLU A 680 0.06 -5.33 -22.75
C GLU A 680 -0.90 -5.31 -23.94
N LYS A 681 -0.41 -5.50 -25.17
CA LYS A 681 -1.27 -5.58 -26.36
C LYS A 681 -2.21 -6.79 -26.31
N ALA A 682 -1.74 -7.93 -25.81
CA ALA A 682 -2.56 -9.12 -25.64
C ALA A 682 -3.66 -8.93 -24.57
N ALA A 683 -3.32 -8.39 -23.40
CA ALA A 683 -4.27 -8.09 -22.33
C ALA A 683 -5.34 -7.07 -22.78
N ARG A 684 -4.93 -6.01 -23.52
CA ARG A 684 -5.86 -5.03 -24.11
C ARG A 684 -6.82 -5.67 -25.10
N LYS A 685 -6.35 -6.62 -25.93
CA LYS A 685 -7.19 -7.33 -26.89
C LYS A 685 -8.20 -8.22 -26.18
N GLU A 686 -7.77 -8.99 -25.19
CA GLU A 686 -8.67 -9.85 -24.40
C GLU A 686 -9.73 -9.03 -23.66
N TYR A 687 -9.36 -7.90 -23.05
CA TYR A 687 -10.30 -6.98 -22.40
C TYR A 687 -11.33 -6.43 -23.39
N LYS A 688 -10.90 -5.97 -24.57
CA LYS A 688 -11.82 -5.49 -25.63
C LYS A 688 -12.75 -6.59 -26.12
N ASP A 689 -12.25 -7.81 -26.29
CA ASP A 689 -13.03 -8.95 -26.76
C ASP A 689 -14.04 -9.46 -25.71
N LYS A 690 -13.76 -9.30 -24.42
CA LYS A 690 -14.72 -9.57 -23.32
C LYS A 690 -15.82 -8.51 -23.28
N ARG A 691 -15.47 -7.21 -23.34
CA ARG A 691 -16.44 -6.11 -23.36
C ARG A 691 -17.41 -6.17 -24.55
N LYS A 692 -16.94 -6.59 -25.73
CA LYS A 692 -17.79 -6.70 -26.94
C LYS A 692 -18.86 -7.80 -26.87
N LYS A 693 -18.77 -8.73 -25.91
CA LYS A 693 -19.71 -9.86 -25.79
C LYS A 693 -20.90 -9.57 -24.88
N GLU A 694 -20.94 -8.43 -24.20
CA GLU A 694 -22.05 -8.08 -23.32
C GLU A 694 -23.09 -7.20 -24.01
N GLU A 695 -24.36 -7.45 -23.69
CA GLU A 695 -25.47 -6.60 -24.08
C GLU A 695 -25.52 -5.38 -23.15
N PRO A 696 -25.73 -4.17 -23.67
CA PRO A 696 -25.78 -2.96 -22.84
C PRO A 696 -26.92 -3.05 -21.81
N SER A 697 -26.63 -2.75 -20.55
CA SER A 697 -27.66 -2.68 -19.52
C SER A 697 -28.54 -1.45 -19.76
N ILE A 698 -29.86 -1.65 -19.84
CA ILE A 698 -30.81 -0.53 -19.89
C ILE A 698 -31.00 -0.03 -18.45
N ILE A 699 -30.84 1.27 -18.24
CA ILE A 699 -31.05 1.92 -16.94
C ILE A 699 -32.53 1.91 -16.59
N ILE A 700 -32.90 1.36 -15.42
CA ILE A 700 -34.29 1.35 -14.94
C ILE A 700 -34.74 2.75 -14.51
N PRO A 701 -36.04 3.09 -14.61
CA PRO A 701 -36.56 4.40 -14.23
C PRO A 701 -36.16 4.83 -12.81
N GLU A 702 -36.21 3.91 -11.85
CA GLU A 702 -35.90 4.18 -10.44
C GLU A 702 -34.43 4.56 -10.20
N LEU A 703 -33.52 4.04 -11.04
CA LEU A 703 -32.11 4.42 -10.99
C LEU A 703 -31.89 5.74 -11.74
N ALA A 704 -32.52 5.93 -12.90
CA ALA A 704 -32.48 7.17 -13.66
C ALA A 704 -32.96 8.39 -12.84
N GLU A 705 -33.99 8.20 -12.01
CA GLU A 705 -34.53 9.24 -11.10
C GLU A 705 -33.51 9.74 -10.06
N LEU A 706 -32.47 8.96 -9.72
CA LEU A 706 -31.43 9.41 -8.80
C LEU A 706 -30.43 10.38 -9.47
N GLY A 707 -30.39 10.44 -10.80
CA GLY A 707 -29.57 11.36 -11.60
C GLY A 707 -30.15 12.78 -11.68
N VAL A 708 -30.49 13.39 -10.53
CA VAL A 708 -31.29 14.64 -10.47
C VAL A 708 -30.66 15.80 -11.23
N TYR A 709 -29.36 16.03 -11.03
CA TYR A 709 -28.61 17.17 -11.59
C TYR A 709 -27.38 16.75 -12.40
N ALA A 710 -27.23 15.47 -12.70
CA ALA A 710 -26.10 14.96 -13.49
C ALA A 710 -26.47 13.66 -14.20
N GLN A 711 -26.81 13.78 -15.48
CA GLN A 711 -27.15 12.66 -16.35
C GLN A 711 -26.00 12.44 -17.33
N SER A 712 -25.21 11.39 -17.10
CA SER A 712 -23.99 11.10 -17.84
C SER A 712 -24.31 10.63 -19.26
N VAL A 713 -23.94 11.44 -20.24
CA VAL A 713 -24.09 11.16 -21.66
C VAL A 713 -22.72 10.90 -22.27
N LYS A 714 -22.61 9.80 -23.01
CA LYS A 714 -21.47 9.54 -23.90
C LYS A 714 -21.79 10.24 -25.24
N PRO A 715 -21.01 11.25 -25.66
CA PRO A 715 -21.33 12.01 -26.87
C PRO A 715 -21.17 11.13 -28.12
N MET A 716 -22.20 11.09 -28.96
CA MET A 716 -22.23 10.32 -30.21
C MET A 716 -21.64 11.10 -31.40
N ASP A 717 -21.69 12.42 -31.32
CA ASP A 717 -21.18 13.36 -32.30
C ASP A 717 -20.68 14.64 -31.61
N ASN A 718 -20.44 15.70 -32.38
CA ASN A 718 -19.94 16.99 -31.89
C ASN A 718 -21.07 18.01 -31.57
N SER A 719 -22.35 17.63 -31.70
CA SER A 719 -23.49 18.55 -31.55
C SER A 719 -23.48 19.26 -30.18
N TRP A 720 -23.02 18.56 -29.14
CA TRP A 720 -22.95 19.08 -27.77
C TRP A 720 -22.09 20.34 -27.61
N PHE A 721 -21.10 20.60 -28.49
CA PHE A 721 -20.35 21.87 -28.49
C PHE A 721 -20.53 22.72 -29.75
N GLU A 722 -20.91 22.14 -30.89
CA GLU A 722 -21.12 22.88 -32.14
C GLU A 722 -22.40 23.71 -32.11
N GLU A 723 -23.50 23.13 -31.62
CA GLU A 723 -24.81 23.77 -31.57
C GLU A 723 -25.08 24.45 -30.22
N GLY A 724 -24.23 24.20 -29.22
CA GLY A 724 -24.34 24.78 -27.87
C GLY A 724 -25.35 24.08 -26.97
N SER A 725 -26.04 23.05 -27.46
CA SER A 725 -26.91 22.17 -26.70
C SER A 725 -26.89 20.77 -27.29
N LEU A 726 -26.89 19.75 -26.45
CA LEU A 726 -27.00 18.36 -26.88
C LEU A 726 -28.41 18.10 -27.43
N ALA A 727 -28.53 17.83 -28.73
CA ALA A 727 -29.80 17.53 -29.37
C ALA A 727 -30.42 16.26 -28.76
N ASN A 728 -31.70 16.32 -28.36
CA ASN A 728 -32.43 15.22 -27.70
C ASN A 728 -31.80 14.71 -26.38
N GLY A 729 -30.87 15.48 -25.79
CA GLY A 729 -30.23 15.17 -24.52
C GLY A 729 -31.12 15.48 -23.30
N PRO A 730 -30.78 14.95 -22.13
CA PRO A 730 -31.50 15.25 -20.90
C PRO A 730 -31.17 16.67 -20.41
N HIS A 731 -32.04 17.26 -19.58
CA HIS A 731 -31.91 18.68 -19.17
C HIS A 731 -30.60 19.01 -18.44
N HIS A 732 -30.14 18.11 -17.55
CA HIS A 732 -28.89 18.25 -16.82
C HIS A 732 -27.85 17.25 -17.31
N HIS A 733 -27.60 17.27 -18.62
CA HIS A 733 -26.58 16.41 -19.20
C HIS A 733 -25.18 16.74 -18.68
N LEU A 734 -24.42 15.67 -18.45
CA LEU A 734 -23.01 15.68 -18.14
C LEU A 734 -22.29 14.96 -19.28
N ILE A 735 -21.41 15.63 -20.00
CA ILE A 735 -20.63 15.00 -21.07
C ILE A 735 -19.51 14.18 -20.44
N ASN A 736 -19.55 12.87 -20.61
CA ASN A 736 -18.53 11.94 -20.10
C ASN A 736 -17.63 11.49 -21.26
N VAL A 737 -16.36 11.89 -21.25
CA VAL A 737 -15.44 11.73 -22.38
C VAL A 737 -14.03 11.32 -21.92
N SER A 738 -13.37 10.43 -22.67
CA SER A 738 -11.97 10.07 -22.40
C SER A 738 -11.00 11.22 -22.72
N GLU A 739 -9.84 11.27 -22.05
CA GLU A 739 -8.82 12.28 -22.33
C GLU A 739 -8.41 12.34 -23.81
N SER A 740 -8.33 11.20 -24.51
CA SER A 740 -7.97 11.17 -25.93
C SER A 740 -9.10 11.65 -26.84
N GLY A 741 -10.34 11.34 -26.47
CA GLY A 741 -11.52 11.81 -27.19
C GLY A 741 -11.69 13.31 -27.07
N LEU A 742 -11.35 13.90 -25.92
CA LEU A 742 -11.39 15.35 -25.75
C LEU A 742 -10.17 16.05 -26.37
N ALA A 743 -8.98 15.46 -26.23
CA ALA A 743 -7.74 16.05 -26.75
C ALA A 743 -7.71 16.18 -28.28
N SER A 744 -8.41 15.32 -29.02
CA SER A 744 -8.53 15.41 -30.49
C SER A 744 -9.21 16.69 -30.96
N HIS A 745 -10.04 17.32 -30.12
CA HIS A 745 -10.73 18.57 -30.43
C HIS A 745 -9.94 19.83 -29.99
N LEU A 746 -8.80 19.66 -29.30
CA LEU A 746 -8.00 20.75 -28.76
C LEU A 746 -6.76 21.03 -29.62
N PRO A 747 -6.39 22.32 -29.83
CA PRO A 747 -7.02 23.53 -29.29
C PRO A 747 -8.18 24.09 -30.13
N GLU A 748 -8.47 23.54 -31.31
CA GLU A 748 -9.35 24.14 -32.33
C GLU A 748 -10.76 24.48 -31.81
N HIS A 749 -11.37 23.58 -31.04
CA HIS A 749 -12.73 23.75 -30.51
C HIS A 749 -12.76 24.19 -29.05
N ALA A 750 -11.64 24.59 -28.46
CA ALA A 750 -11.53 24.95 -27.04
C ALA A 750 -12.58 25.97 -26.58
N SER A 751 -12.84 27.00 -27.38
CA SER A 751 -13.83 28.05 -27.06
C SER A 751 -15.29 27.59 -27.17
N HIS A 752 -15.60 26.61 -28.04
CA HIS A 752 -16.92 26.01 -28.12
C HIS A 752 -17.18 25.14 -26.89
N ILE A 753 -16.19 24.31 -26.55
CA ILE A 753 -16.24 23.42 -25.39
C ILE A 753 -16.31 24.22 -24.08
N ALA A 754 -15.54 25.31 -23.95
CA ALA A 754 -15.59 26.18 -22.78
C ALA A 754 -16.96 26.84 -22.58
N ARG A 755 -17.66 27.23 -23.66
CA ARG A 755 -19.03 27.75 -23.61
C ARG A 755 -20.02 26.69 -23.15
N HIS A 756 -19.90 25.46 -23.66
CA HIS A 756 -20.69 24.35 -23.17
C HIS A 756 -20.47 24.13 -21.66
N ASN A 757 -19.20 24.06 -21.24
CA ASN A 757 -18.84 23.82 -19.85
C ASN A 757 -19.22 24.97 -18.90
N ALA A 758 -19.54 26.16 -19.41
CA ALA A 758 -20.10 27.25 -18.60
C ALA A 758 -21.51 26.93 -18.07
N HIS A 759 -22.25 26.07 -18.76
CA HIS A 759 -23.65 25.76 -18.47
C HIS A 759 -23.89 24.29 -18.09
N HIS A 760 -23.03 23.38 -18.52
CA HIS A 760 -23.19 21.94 -18.34
C HIS A 760 -21.94 21.29 -17.75
N LEU A 761 -22.11 20.17 -17.07
CA LEU A 761 -21.00 19.42 -16.48
C LEU A 761 -20.26 18.62 -17.54
N MET A 762 -18.95 18.46 -17.33
CA MET A 762 -18.10 17.57 -18.11
C MET A 762 -17.22 16.75 -17.18
N ARG A 763 -17.19 15.44 -17.44
CA ARG A 763 -16.25 14.50 -16.84
C ARG A 763 -15.23 14.05 -17.88
N VAL A 764 -13.96 14.24 -17.55
CA VAL A 764 -12.80 13.78 -18.32
C VAL A 764 -12.07 12.72 -17.50
N TYR A 765 -11.85 11.55 -18.11
CA TYR A 765 -11.21 10.42 -17.43
C TYR A 765 -10.04 9.83 -18.22
N PRO A 766 -9.08 9.16 -17.57
CA PRO A 766 -7.94 8.52 -18.24
C PRO A 766 -8.44 7.45 -19.21
N LYS A 767 -7.79 7.31 -20.37
CA LYS A 767 -8.16 6.27 -21.35
C LYS A 767 -7.97 4.87 -20.74
N GLY A 768 -8.93 3.97 -20.94
CA GLY A 768 -8.88 2.57 -20.44
C GLY A 768 -7.73 1.71 -20.95
N THR A 769 -6.91 2.20 -21.89
CA THR A 769 -5.63 1.57 -22.29
C THR A 769 -4.48 1.88 -21.32
N ARG A 770 -4.66 2.80 -20.36
CA ARG A 770 -3.67 3.13 -19.32
C ARG A 770 -3.67 2.12 -18.18
N ILE A 771 -3.33 0.88 -18.52
CA ILE A 771 -3.25 -0.27 -17.62
C ILE A 771 -2.37 0.03 -16.38
N SER A 772 -1.29 0.81 -16.55
CA SER A 772 -0.38 1.26 -15.50
C SER A 772 -0.96 2.31 -14.53
N SER A 773 -2.25 2.66 -14.63
CA SER A 773 -2.92 3.65 -13.78
C SER A 773 -2.33 5.07 -13.87
N THR A 774 -1.63 5.39 -14.96
CA THR A 774 -1.12 6.75 -15.20
C THR A 774 -2.27 7.75 -15.33
N ASN A 775 -2.05 8.97 -14.85
CA ASN A 775 -3.06 10.02 -14.87
C ASN A 775 -3.08 10.82 -16.17
N LEU A 776 -4.25 11.38 -16.49
CA LEU A 776 -4.38 12.46 -17.47
C LEU A 776 -3.66 13.72 -16.98
N LYS A 777 -3.30 14.64 -17.88
CA LYS A 777 -2.75 15.96 -17.53
C LYS A 777 -3.91 16.95 -17.37
N PRO A 778 -4.30 17.36 -16.14
CA PRO A 778 -5.58 18.04 -15.93
C PRO A 778 -5.59 19.52 -16.34
N VAL A 779 -4.44 20.20 -16.32
CA VAL A 779 -4.34 21.67 -16.51
C VAL A 779 -4.94 22.15 -17.85
N PRO A 780 -4.69 21.50 -19.00
CA PRO A 780 -5.35 21.88 -20.26
C PRO A 780 -6.88 21.71 -20.24
N TYR A 781 -7.41 20.69 -19.55
CA TYR A 781 -8.84 20.44 -19.46
C TYR A 781 -9.54 21.40 -18.49
N TRP A 782 -8.88 21.78 -17.38
CA TRP A 782 -9.33 22.92 -16.58
C TRP A 782 -9.32 24.21 -17.39
N GLY A 783 -8.39 24.35 -18.35
CA GLY A 783 -8.30 25.46 -19.30
C GLY A 783 -9.54 25.68 -20.17
N ILE A 784 -10.32 24.63 -20.41
CA ILE A 784 -11.63 24.67 -21.11
C ILE A 784 -12.82 24.54 -20.15
N GLY A 785 -12.58 24.68 -18.84
CA GLY A 785 -13.64 24.66 -17.83
C GLY A 785 -14.23 23.30 -17.51
N ALA A 786 -13.56 22.19 -17.87
CA ALA A 786 -13.99 20.86 -17.47
C ALA A 786 -13.96 20.74 -15.93
N GLN A 787 -15.10 20.39 -15.33
CA GLN A 787 -15.31 20.46 -13.90
C GLN A 787 -14.76 19.22 -13.19
N ILE A 788 -14.96 18.03 -13.79
CA ILE A 788 -14.62 16.73 -13.22
C ILE A 788 -13.47 16.13 -14.03
N CYS A 789 -12.24 16.51 -13.71
CA CYS A 789 -11.04 15.83 -14.20
C CYS A 789 -10.74 14.66 -13.25
N ALA A 790 -11.23 13.45 -13.57
CA ALA A 790 -11.12 12.30 -12.69
C ALA A 790 -9.69 11.74 -12.69
N LEU A 791 -9.05 11.71 -11.52
CA LEU A 791 -7.67 11.23 -11.37
C LEU A 791 -7.60 9.94 -10.55
N ASN A 792 -6.71 9.03 -10.97
CA ASN A 792 -6.25 7.89 -10.18
C ASN A 792 -5.50 8.44 -8.95
N LEU A 793 -6.13 8.44 -7.77
CA LEU A 793 -5.57 9.04 -6.55
C LEU A 793 -4.57 8.13 -5.81
N GLN A 794 -4.48 6.85 -6.18
CA GLN A 794 -3.63 5.85 -5.52
C GLN A 794 -2.11 6.14 -5.61
N ASN A 795 -1.67 7.02 -6.50
CA ASN A 795 -0.27 7.43 -6.63
C ASN A 795 -0.15 8.96 -6.59
N PHE A 796 0.65 9.52 -5.68
CA PHE A 796 0.77 10.98 -5.54
C PHE A 796 1.77 11.60 -6.54
N GLY A 797 1.52 11.39 -7.83
CA GLY A 797 2.30 11.94 -8.95
C GLY A 797 1.91 13.36 -9.37
N THR A 798 2.47 13.86 -10.48
CA THR A 798 2.32 15.26 -10.93
C THR A 798 0.87 15.73 -11.02
N SER A 799 -0.03 14.94 -11.62
CA SER A 799 -1.43 15.34 -11.77
C SER A 799 -2.11 15.52 -10.41
N ASN A 800 -1.83 14.65 -9.44
CA ASN A 800 -2.38 14.75 -8.08
C ASN A 800 -1.75 15.88 -7.27
N GLN A 801 -0.48 16.19 -7.50
CA GLN A 801 0.20 17.35 -6.92
C GLN A 801 -0.39 18.67 -7.45
N LEU A 802 -0.70 18.74 -8.75
CA LEU A 802 -1.40 19.90 -9.33
C LEU A 802 -2.87 19.98 -8.88
N ASN A 803 -3.53 18.83 -8.69
CA ASN A 803 -4.87 18.76 -8.11
C ASN A 803 -4.88 19.31 -6.67
N GLU A 804 -3.91 18.89 -5.85
CA GLU A 804 -3.69 19.45 -4.52
C GLU A 804 -3.50 20.97 -4.57
N ALA A 805 -2.73 21.48 -5.53
CA ALA A 805 -2.49 22.92 -5.68
C ALA A 805 -3.74 23.73 -6.09
N LEU A 806 -4.60 23.18 -6.96
CA LEU A 806 -5.84 23.84 -7.38
C LEU A 806 -6.83 23.95 -6.20
N PHE A 807 -7.00 22.87 -5.46
CA PHE A 807 -7.98 22.74 -4.38
C PHE A 807 -7.43 23.13 -3.00
N SER A 808 -6.16 23.50 -2.89
CA SER A 808 -5.52 23.81 -1.62
C SER A 808 -6.29 24.86 -0.82
N GLY A 809 -6.67 24.54 0.40
CA GLY A 809 -7.41 25.45 1.30
C GLY A 809 -8.90 25.62 0.96
N THR A 810 -9.45 24.84 0.03
CA THR A 810 -10.87 24.84 -0.32
C THR A 810 -11.63 23.67 0.31
N ASP A 811 -12.92 23.53 0.00
CA ASP A 811 -13.77 22.39 0.37
C ASP A 811 -13.98 21.38 -0.77
N GLY A 812 -13.01 21.35 -1.70
CA GLY A 812 -13.00 20.49 -2.88
C GLY A 812 -13.77 21.07 -4.07
N TYR A 813 -14.31 22.29 -3.93
CA TYR A 813 -14.89 23.10 -4.99
C TYR A 813 -14.14 24.42 -5.15
N VAL A 814 -13.83 24.79 -6.39
CA VAL A 814 -13.16 26.06 -6.73
C VAL A 814 -13.93 26.72 -7.85
N LEU A 815 -14.41 27.95 -7.64
CA LEU A 815 -15.11 28.70 -8.68
C LEU A 815 -14.18 28.90 -9.89
N LYS A 816 -14.72 28.70 -11.09
CA LYS A 816 -13.99 28.89 -12.34
C LYS A 816 -13.70 30.39 -12.58
N PRO A 817 -12.60 30.70 -13.28
CA PRO A 817 -12.35 32.05 -13.79
C PRO A 817 -13.56 32.59 -14.56
N ALA A 818 -13.81 33.90 -14.47
CA ALA A 818 -14.99 34.54 -15.07
C ALA A 818 -15.13 34.25 -16.58
N ALA A 819 -14.03 34.09 -17.30
CA ALA A 819 -14.03 33.75 -18.72
C ALA A 819 -14.60 32.35 -19.04
N LEU A 820 -14.66 31.43 -18.08
CA LEU A 820 -15.18 30.05 -18.22
C LEU A 820 -16.56 29.84 -17.57
N ARG A 821 -17.21 30.93 -17.14
CA ARG A 821 -18.54 30.96 -16.51
C ARG A 821 -19.58 31.52 -17.48
N ALA A 822 -20.86 31.50 -17.09
CA ALA A 822 -21.93 31.99 -17.95
C ALA A 822 -21.66 33.46 -18.36
N GLY A 823 -21.72 33.76 -19.66
CA GLY A 823 -21.39 35.08 -20.21
C GLY A 823 -19.89 35.34 -20.46
N GLY A 824 -19.01 34.39 -20.13
CA GLY A 824 -17.59 34.44 -20.45
C GLY A 824 -17.28 34.14 -21.92
N ASN A 825 -16.07 34.51 -22.38
CA ASN A 825 -15.62 34.33 -23.77
C ASN A 825 -14.89 32.98 -24.02
N GLY A 826 -14.74 32.15 -23.00
CA GLY A 826 -14.05 30.86 -23.07
C GLY A 826 -12.52 30.97 -23.19
N ARG A 827 -11.92 32.15 -23.01
CA ARG A 827 -10.48 32.38 -23.14
C ARG A 827 -9.90 32.91 -21.83
N LEU A 828 -9.06 32.10 -21.19
CA LEU A 828 -8.41 32.45 -19.93
C LEU A 828 -7.24 33.42 -20.12
N SER A 829 -6.47 33.22 -21.18
CA SER A 829 -5.24 33.96 -21.40
C SER A 829 -5.57 35.37 -21.89
N THR A 830 -5.00 36.37 -21.23
CA THR A 830 -5.40 37.78 -21.43
C THR A 830 -4.64 38.49 -22.57
N GLY A 831 -3.70 37.81 -23.23
CA GLY A 831 -2.76 38.41 -24.18
C GLY A 831 -1.66 39.25 -23.52
N ARG A 832 -1.67 39.41 -22.19
CA ARG A 832 -0.64 40.13 -21.44
C ARG A 832 0.44 39.15 -20.98
N SER A 833 1.69 39.58 -21.04
CA SER A 833 2.82 38.80 -20.53
C SER A 833 3.11 39.15 -19.07
N LYS A 834 3.42 38.13 -18.27
CA LYS A 834 3.84 38.22 -16.87
C LYS A 834 5.23 37.62 -16.72
N ARG A 835 6.00 38.17 -15.79
CA ARG A 835 7.31 37.65 -15.39
C ARG A 835 7.23 37.17 -13.95
N LEU A 836 7.47 35.89 -13.72
CA LEU A 836 7.65 35.30 -12.40
C LEU A 836 9.14 35.29 -12.06
N ARG A 837 9.51 35.94 -10.96
CA ARG A 837 10.80 35.74 -10.28
C ARG A 837 10.55 34.99 -8.98
N LEU A 838 11.17 33.82 -8.84
CA LEU A 838 11.19 33.03 -7.61
C LEU A 838 12.60 33.10 -7.02
N HIS A 839 12.77 33.88 -5.96
CA HIS A 839 14.03 33.87 -5.21
C HIS A 839 13.98 32.72 -4.20
N VAL A 840 14.86 31.74 -4.36
CA VAL A 840 15.00 30.56 -3.53
C VAL A 840 16.18 30.76 -2.59
N ALA A 841 15.92 30.94 -1.31
CA ALA A 841 16.99 31.11 -0.33
C ALA A 841 17.66 29.75 -0.02
N GLY A 842 16.89 28.77 0.43
CA GLY A 842 17.40 27.50 0.91
C GLY A 842 16.30 26.61 1.46
N ALA A 843 16.68 25.44 1.97
CA ALA A 843 15.77 24.50 2.62
C ALA A 843 16.24 24.13 4.04
N THR A 844 15.31 23.66 4.86
CA THR A 844 15.59 23.02 6.16
C THR A 844 15.03 21.61 6.15
N ASP A 845 15.72 20.67 6.81
CA ASP A 845 15.24 19.31 7.07
C ASP A 845 14.82 18.52 5.80
N ILE A 846 15.64 18.54 4.75
CA ILE A 846 15.41 17.68 3.57
C ILE A 846 15.40 16.20 4.01
N PRO A 847 14.35 15.43 3.68
CA PRO A 847 14.27 14.02 4.07
C PRO A 847 15.28 13.19 3.28
N LEU A 848 15.83 12.17 3.93
CA LEU A 848 16.75 11.21 3.33
C LEU A 848 16.03 9.87 3.09
N HIS A 849 16.40 9.18 2.01
CA HIS A 849 15.83 7.87 1.68
C HIS A 849 16.64 6.75 2.36
N GLY A 850 15.98 5.91 3.15
CA GLY A 850 16.60 4.74 3.79
C GLY A 850 17.84 5.10 4.62
N ASP A 851 18.94 4.37 4.41
CA ASP A 851 20.23 4.56 5.11
C ASP A 851 21.14 5.61 4.42
N SER A 852 20.60 6.47 3.56
CA SER A 852 21.40 7.50 2.89
C SER A 852 21.96 8.48 3.91
N GLU A 853 23.29 8.64 3.94
CA GLU A 853 23.96 9.59 4.81
C GLU A 853 23.74 11.03 4.35
N ALA A 854 23.58 11.97 5.28
CA ALA A 854 23.31 13.38 4.96
C ALA A 854 24.38 14.01 4.04
N ASP A 855 25.64 13.58 4.15
CA ASP A 855 26.76 14.11 3.37
C ASP A 855 26.84 13.54 1.93
N SER A 856 25.98 12.55 1.61
CA SER A 856 25.99 11.88 0.31
C SER A 856 25.19 12.62 -0.77
N ILE A 857 24.24 13.46 -0.36
CA ILE A 857 23.34 14.15 -1.28
C ILE A 857 23.93 15.47 -1.80
N LYS A 858 23.55 15.86 -3.02
CA LYS A 858 23.85 17.16 -3.64
C LYS A 858 22.54 17.85 -4.05
N PRO A 859 21.81 18.43 -3.10
CA PRO A 859 20.43 18.84 -3.37
C PRO A 859 20.34 20.09 -4.23
N TYR A 860 19.36 20.09 -5.13
CA TYR A 860 18.92 21.25 -5.91
C TYR A 860 17.40 21.30 -5.96
N LEU A 861 16.85 22.49 -6.16
CA LEU A 861 15.43 22.70 -6.34
C LEU A 861 15.12 22.81 -7.84
N THR A 862 14.21 21.96 -8.32
CA THR A 862 13.63 22.06 -9.68
C THR A 862 12.25 22.68 -9.60
N CYS A 863 12.00 23.68 -10.44
CA CYS A 863 10.74 24.41 -10.52
C CYS A 863 10.18 24.31 -11.95
N THR A 864 8.95 23.80 -12.09
CA THR A 864 8.28 23.59 -13.38
C THR A 864 6.98 24.39 -13.41
N LEU A 865 6.82 25.24 -14.43
CA LEU A 865 5.66 26.11 -14.59
C LEU A 865 4.64 25.47 -15.55
N TYR A 866 3.45 25.15 -15.04
CA TYR A 866 2.35 24.57 -15.80
C TYR A 866 1.35 25.66 -16.18
N HIS A 867 0.92 25.64 -17.45
CA HIS A 867 0.00 26.60 -18.05
C HIS A 867 -1.03 25.83 -18.90
N PRO A 868 -2.31 26.24 -18.95
CA PRO A 868 -3.36 25.50 -19.68
C PRO A 868 -3.10 25.41 -21.18
N ASP A 869 -2.47 26.43 -21.77
CA ASP A 869 -2.17 26.44 -23.21
C ASP A 869 -0.98 25.53 -23.59
N ASN A 870 -0.26 24.97 -22.61
CA ASN A 870 0.81 24.00 -22.84
C ASN A 870 0.24 22.61 -23.14
N ILE A 871 -0.48 22.49 -24.26
CA ILE A 871 -1.08 21.24 -24.74
C ILE A 871 -0.02 20.33 -25.38
N LYS A 872 0.96 20.93 -26.07
CA LYS A 872 2.03 20.22 -26.79
C LYS A 872 3.40 20.72 -26.28
N GLY A 873 4.24 19.80 -25.82
CA GLY A 873 5.60 20.10 -25.34
C GLY A 873 5.75 19.96 -23.83
N ASP A 874 7.00 20.00 -23.36
CA ASP A 874 7.31 19.95 -21.94
C ASP A 874 7.14 21.35 -21.31
N PRO A 875 6.53 21.45 -20.12
CA PRO A 875 6.39 22.73 -19.42
C PRO A 875 7.76 23.36 -19.11
N PRO A 876 7.88 24.70 -19.15
CA PRO A 876 9.15 25.37 -18.91
C PRO A 876 9.66 25.13 -17.48
N LYS A 877 10.88 24.59 -17.41
CA LYS A 877 11.56 24.19 -16.18
C LYS A 877 12.78 25.07 -15.90
N ARG A 878 13.02 25.39 -14.63
CA ARG A 878 14.24 26.00 -14.11
C ARG A 878 14.71 25.22 -12.89
N LYS A 879 15.97 25.34 -12.53
CA LYS A 879 16.52 24.72 -11.34
C LYS A 879 17.61 25.59 -10.74
N THR A 880 17.84 25.44 -9.44
CA THR A 880 19.04 25.97 -8.78
C THR A 880 20.26 25.11 -9.15
N GLU A 881 21.45 25.59 -8.84
CA GLU A 881 22.65 24.76 -8.88
C GLU A 881 22.63 23.71 -7.74
N PRO A 882 23.25 22.52 -7.94
CA PRO A 882 23.42 21.55 -6.87
C PRO A 882 24.26 22.12 -5.73
N TYR A 883 23.72 22.07 -4.51
CA TYR A 883 24.42 22.47 -3.31
C TYR A 883 25.60 21.53 -3.04
N LYS A 884 26.76 22.10 -2.72
CA LYS A 884 27.99 21.37 -2.42
C LYS A 884 28.59 21.92 -1.14
N GLN A 885 28.53 21.13 -0.07
CA GLN A 885 29.16 21.49 1.19
C GLN A 885 30.69 21.60 1.03
N HIS A 886 31.28 22.63 1.60
CA HIS A 886 32.72 22.85 1.53
C HIS A 886 33.45 21.97 2.57
N LYS A 887 34.36 21.11 2.11
CA LYS A 887 35.12 20.19 2.99
C LYS A 887 36.27 20.83 3.77
N LEU A 888 36.67 22.06 3.40
CA LEU A 888 37.79 22.78 4.01
C LEU A 888 37.26 24.08 4.63
N GLU A 889 36.80 24.00 5.88
CA GLU A 889 36.15 25.12 6.60
C GLU A 889 37.00 26.39 6.66
N PHE A 890 38.33 26.28 6.70
CA PHE A 890 39.25 27.42 6.81
C PHE A 890 39.40 28.25 5.51
N LEU A 891 38.94 27.74 4.37
CA LEU A 891 39.00 28.43 3.07
C LEU A 891 37.69 29.13 2.70
N HIS A 892 36.59 28.84 3.41
CA HIS A 892 35.28 29.45 3.15
C HIS A 892 35.00 30.56 4.16
N ARG A 893 34.65 31.77 3.68
CA ARG A 893 34.01 32.81 4.49
C ARG A 893 32.49 32.73 4.29
N GLY A 894 31.74 32.29 5.30
CA GLY A 894 30.27 32.17 5.26
C GLY A 894 29.74 30.93 5.98
N PRO A 895 28.41 30.79 6.13
CA PRO A 895 27.80 29.58 6.67
C PRO A 895 28.03 28.38 5.73
N ASN A 896 28.36 27.22 6.29
CA ASN A 896 28.61 25.96 5.57
C ASN A 896 27.68 24.85 6.08
N PRO A 897 26.35 24.99 5.91
CA PRO A 897 25.38 24.04 6.47
C PRO A 897 25.53 22.63 5.87
N PRO A 898 25.02 21.60 6.56
CA PRO A 898 24.97 20.25 6.01
C PRO A 898 24.10 20.22 4.74
N PRO A 899 24.28 19.23 3.83
CA PRO A 899 23.48 19.15 2.61
C PRO A 899 21.98 19.02 2.85
N THR A 900 21.53 18.55 4.01
CA THR A 900 20.10 18.53 4.38
C THR A 900 19.50 19.91 4.69
N GLU A 901 20.34 20.94 4.80
CA GLU A 901 19.96 22.35 5.07
C GLU A 901 20.61 23.32 4.06
N PRO A 902 20.47 23.09 2.75
CA PRO A 902 21.23 23.82 1.74
C PRO A 902 20.80 25.28 1.68
N LEU A 903 21.78 26.15 1.37
CA LEU A 903 21.56 27.55 1.03
C LEU A 903 21.94 27.75 -0.44
N TRP A 904 20.95 28.04 -1.30
CA TRP A 904 21.16 28.30 -2.73
C TRP A 904 21.29 29.80 -3.02
N ASP A 905 20.42 30.64 -2.44
CA ASP A 905 20.35 32.09 -2.68
C ASP A 905 20.30 32.44 -4.18
N GLU A 906 19.40 31.78 -4.92
CA GLU A 906 19.28 31.90 -6.38
C GLU A 906 17.90 32.41 -6.82
N THR A 907 17.84 33.21 -7.88
CA THR A 907 16.57 33.66 -8.48
C THR A 907 16.30 32.94 -9.79
N LEU A 908 15.17 32.22 -9.83
CA LEU A 908 14.67 31.55 -11.03
C LEU A 908 13.63 32.45 -11.72
N THR A 909 13.69 32.58 -13.04
CA THR A 909 12.81 33.48 -13.80
C THR A 909 12.11 32.79 -14.96
N TRP A 910 10.83 33.12 -15.13
CA TRP A 910 9.97 32.71 -16.24
C TRP A 910 9.22 33.91 -16.80
N GLU A 911 8.93 33.88 -18.10
CA GLU A 911 7.92 34.72 -18.74
C GLU A 911 6.80 33.81 -19.23
N TYR A 912 5.56 34.20 -19.00
CA TYR A 912 4.37 33.43 -19.33
C TYR A 912 3.19 34.36 -19.59
N GLU A 913 2.18 33.88 -20.32
CA GLU A 913 0.97 34.65 -20.53
C GLU A 913 0.11 34.67 -19.27
N ASP A 914 -0.46 35.83 -18.93
CA ASP A 914 -1.27 36.02 -17.74
C ASP A 914 -2.53 35.12 -17.80
N ASN A 915 -2.61 34.19 -16.85
CA ASN A 915 -3.67 33.20 -16.78
C ASN A 915 -3.89 32.74 -15.33
N GLU A 916 -5.14 32.74 -14.89
CA GLU A 916 -5.54 32.35 -13.53
C GLU A 916 -5.27 30.87 -13.19
N LEU A 917 -5.07 30.00 -14.19
CA LEU A 917 -4.75 28.57 -14.02
C LEU A 917 -3.27 28.27 -14.27
N THR A 918 -2.38 29.17 -13.83
CA THR A 918 -0.94 28.94 -13.86
C THR A 918 -0.46 28.34 -12.54
N PHE A 919 0.36 27.29 -12.61
CA PHE A 919 0.86 26.57 -11.45
C PHE A 919 2.39 26.48 -11.45
N LEU A 920 2.99 26.49 -10.27
CA LEU A 920 4.41 26.21 -10.08
C LEU A 920 4.57 24.95 -9.22
N ARG A 921 5.23 23.95 -9.77
CA ARG A 921 5.61 22.71 -9.07
C ARG A 921 7.10 22.77 -8.72
N MET A 922 7.42 22.51 -7.47
CA MET A 922 8.75 22.58 -6.88
C MET A 922 9.14 21.19 -6.36
N LEU A 923 10.31 20.70 -6.77
CA LEU A 923 10.86 19.39 -6.40
C LEU A 923 12.28 19.54 -5.87
N ILE A 924 12.55 19.02 -4.68
CA ILE A 924 13.93 18.88 -4.17
C ILE A 924 14.49 17.55 -4.67
N LYS A 925 15.65 17.59 -5.33
CA LYS A 925 16.30 16.42 -5.93
C LYS A 925 17.78 16.38 -5.59
N SER A 926 18.43 15.21 -5.64
CA SER A 926 19.90 15.09 -5.55
C SER A 926 20.55 14.97 -6.93
N ASP A 927 21.73 15.58 -7.13
CA ASP A 927 22.59 15.37 -8.30
C ASP A 927 23.62 14.25 -8.02
N ASP A 928 23.11 13.02 -8.08
CA ASP A 928 23.88 11.81 -7.79
C ASP A 928 24.53 11.28 -9.06
N SER A 929 25.82 10.99 -8.99
CA SER A 929 26.56 10.49 -10.14
C SER A 929 26.23 9.01 -10.34
N TRP A 930 25.86 8.62 -11.56
CA TRP A 930 25.59 7.23 -11.99
C TRP A 930 24.26 6.61 -11.53
N THR A 931 23.33 7.38 -10.96
CA THR A 931 21.95 6.96 -10.61
C THR A 931 20.93 7.97 -11.11
N ARG A 932 19.65 7.57 -11.22
CA ARG A 932 18.52 8.49 -11.47
C ARG A 932 18.43 9.46 -10.30
N ASN A 933 18.47 10.78 -10.57
CA ASN A 933 18.43 11.83 -9.55
C ASN A 933 17.22 11.64 -8.60
N PRO A 934 17.45 11.22 -7.35
CA PRO A 934 16.36 10.92 -6.41
C PRO A 934 15.59 12.20 -6.09
N MET A 935 14.29 12.04 -5.88
CA MET A 935 13.36 13.11 -5.50
C MET A 935 13.04 12.94 -4.01
N PHE A 936 13.16 14.01 -3.21
CA PHE A 936 12.99 13.94 -1.76
C PHE A 936 11.69 14.57 -1.27
N ALA A 937 11.34 15.73 -1.83
CA ALA A 937 10.19 16.48 -1.37
C ALA A 937 9.59 17.32 -2.50
N VAL A 938 8.30 17.60 -2.40
CA VAL A 938 7.50 18.28 -3.42
C VAL A 938 6.56 19.31 -2.81
N ALA A 939 6.34 20.40 -3.54
CA ALA A 939 5.21 21.31 -3.32
C ALA A 939 4.71 21.80 -4.67
N ALA A 940 3.41 22.06 -4.77
CA ALA A 940 2.83 22.70 -5.93
C ALA A 940 1.88 23.81 -5.47
N VAL A 941 1.93 24.96 -6.16
CA VAL A 941 1.10 26.12 -5.84
C VAL A 941 0.44 26.66 -7.10
N ARG A 942 -0.80 27.13 -6.98
CA ARG A 942 -1.45 27.96 -8.00
C ARG A 942 -0.96 29.39 -7.82
N LEU A 943 -0.45 30.03 -8.88
CA LEU A 943 0.22 31.33 -8.76
C LEU A 943 -0.69 32.44 -8.23
N ILE A 944 -1.99 32.41 -8.50
CA ILE A 944 -2.92 33.41 -7.93
C ILE A 944 -3.10 33.26 -6.42
N TYR A 945 -2.71 32.12 -5.83
CA TYR A 945 -2.81 31.92 -4.38
C TYR A 945 -1.56 32.40 -3.65
N VAL A 946 -0.40 32.58 -4.31
CA VAL A 946 0.86 32.83 -3.60
C VAL A 946 0.88 34.21 -2.96
N GLU A 947 1.30 34.30 -1.70
CA GLU A 947 1.46 35.58 -1.02
C GLU A 947 2.84 36.18 -1.32
N PRO A 948 2.95 37.51 -1.55
CA PRO A 948 4.23 38.15 -1.81
C PRO A 948 5.13 38.18 -0.57
N GLY A 949 6.42 38.42 -0.83
CA GLY A 949 7.49 38.47 0.17
C GLY A 949 8.02 37.09 0.54
N TRP A 950 8.97 37.07 1.48
CA TRP A 950 9.57 35.83 1.98
C TRP A 950 8.56 34.96 2.72
N ARG A 951 8.35 33.72 2.24
CA ARG A 951 7.44 32.72 2.81
C ARG A 951 8.14 31.36 2.91
N PHE A 952 7.83 30.64 3.99
CA PHE A 952 8.17 29.23 4.10
C PHE A 952 7.10 28.39 3.41
N ILE A 953 7.52 27.60 2.43
CA ILE A 953 6.68 26.56 1.83
C ILE A 953 7.00 25.24 2.52
N ARG A 954 5.97 24.60 3.06
CA ARG A 954 6.08 23.25 3.62
C ARG A 954 6.05 22.25 2.48
N MET A 955 7.00 21.31 2.49
CA MET A 955 7.11 20.31 1.44
C MET A 955 6.46 19.01 1.89
N LEU A 956 5.83 18.32 0.95
CA LEU A 956 5.32 16.96 1.11
C LEU A 956 6.36 15.98 0.59
N ASP A 957 6.26 14.71 0.96
CA ASP A 957 6.97 13.65 0.24
C ASP A 957 6.20 13.21 -1.02
N LEU A 958 6.71 12.20 -1.72
CA LEU A 958 6.09 11.71 -2.95
C LEU A 958 4.88 10.80 -2.71
N LYS A 959 4.51 10.52 -1.46
CA LYS A 959 3.27 9.84 -1.03
C LYS A 959 2.20 10.83 -0.58
N GLY A 960 2.54 12.11 -0.46
CA GLY A 960 1.65 13.15 0.03
C GLY A 960 1.56 13.19 1.57
N HIS A 961 2.60 12.74 2.27
CA HIS A 961 2.77 12.94 3.71
C HIS A 961 3.35 14.32 4.01
N GLU A 962 3.00 14.87 5.17
CA GLU A 962 3.68 16.05 5.69
C GLU A 962 5.11 15.70 6.07
N THR A 963 6.07 16.53 5.65
CA THR A 963 7.47 16.41 6.07
C THR A 963 7.83 17.57 7.00
N GLN A 964 8.97 17.46 7.69
CA GLN A 964 9.57 18.60 8.38
C GLN A 964 10.31 19.55 7.41
N CYS A 965 10.40 19.17 6.13
CA CYS A 965 11.11 19.96 5.15
C CYS A 965 10.35 21.24 4.81
N SER A 966 11.07 22.35 4.83
CA SER A 966 10.56 23.63 4.37
C SER A 966 11.56 24.33 3.47
N VAL A 967 11.05 25.08 2.50
CA VAL A 967 11.85 25.92 1.60
C VAL A 967 11.46 27.37 1.84
N LEU A 968 12.45 28.24 2.03
CA LEU A 968 12.23 29.68 2.10
C LEU A 968 12.34 30.28 0.70
N VAL A 969 11.25 30.89 0.22
CA VAL A 969 11.18 31.52 -1.10
C VAL A 969 10.53 32.90 -1.05
N ASN A 970 10.77 33.72 -2.07
CA ASN A 970 10.05 34.96 -2.31
C ASN A 970 9.50 34.97 -3.75
N PHE A 971 8.18 35.13 -3.89
CA PHE A 971 7.50 35.25 -5.17
C PHE A 971 7.34 36.72 -5.57
N GLU A 972 7.77 37.04 -6.78
CA GLU A 972 7.49 38.33 -7.42
C GLU A 972 6.88 38.09 -8.80
N ILE A 973 5.65 38.55 -9.00
CA ILE A 973 4.94 38.48 -10.27
C ILE A 973 4.75 39.91 -10.76
N ILE A 974 5.39 40.26 -11.87
CA ILE A 974 5.37 41.60 -12.47
C ILE A 974 4.86 41.54 -13.91
N ASP A 975 4.31 42.64 -14.41
CA ASP A 975 4.03 42.79 -15.84
C ASP A 975 5.35 42.76 -16.62
N ALA A 976 5.40 41.95 -17.69
CA ALA A 976 6.64 41.63 -18.40
C ALA A 976 6.98 42.56 -19.56
#